data_AF-A0A4U7KML3-F1
#
_entry.id   AF-A0A4U7KML3-F1
#
_cell.length_a   1.000
_cell.length_b   1.000
_cell.length_c   1.000
_cell.angle_alpha   90.00
_cell.angle_beta   90.00
_cell.angle_gamma   90.00
#
_symmetry.space_group_name_H-M   'P 1'
#
loop_
_entity.id
_entity.type
_entity.pdbx_description
1 polymer ?
#
loop_
_entity_poly.entity_id
_entity_poly.type
_entity_poly.pdbx_seq_one_letter_code
_entity_poly.pdbx_strand_id
1 'polypeptide(L)'
;MPRSFLAQLAGAAVDTLSLSTLAWTVVVALLLFCIPSARARFVDALCYAYVAIFHRPFRSSPTDFLFSGYAAPLPVTNSTWSRLQASTALKWRAQRGGLRHEKQIDWSQNEVVQHGDMIEAWDRVVEWDQRCLHPHKLEQLRSVGDPLADKALEQVERSPLHSDRKHASTDTLRKIYDQASVQYTTSSDQLDCLTFWKAIDRRPPPGAGALGLDWYESHYGKDAVNSLPHWPQYPSTNKQEPFATLPIWTPHDATSIDATTKSAELQAEAEVIRRGQDAFYRYAGPMLTVLLHFSLAGGFASPRITQVLKQTAYLVPTANAKRGRDSKPSNTPTLPTVEELRETFKMDKARADRTWNRLLETTQFVLDVVEKADSLTPPSIAALSAPGSDTVQGNAPLAPPEVGGDGWQSAVRVRLLHTNVRHRVLKLVERGSNGSLDTNGDVYDLDKNGIPINQEDMLGTLCAFASAPLAMLQRIGVSPSAQERKDYIALWRHIGFYMGIEPALLRCAFADAQAADRTLWCTVLHLFSQVEVLNGHLGGHSQPIMQGPTIPVLIACADRPPFHTPLSAHVAISRRLLGKSLADSLALPASSARREVLSDIAFLGMQVPILFGRFYPRRRWERRRLELARPLLRRLIVFSFGNKRTRFEMPSSSKEQSHKAQGEGERERVNVETQSSEHLTVPEDKKHMMRLAREWRWLMREMVAVLVLLASTPIAFSVYAYLTLRSGRGSSL
;
A
#
# COMPACT_ATOMS: atom_id res chain seq x y z
N MET A 1 -15.54 -32.95 38.73
CA MET A 1 -16.36 -33.81 37.83
C MET A 1 -16.82 -33.02 36.60
N PRO A 2 -16.18 -33.21 35.43
CA PRO A 2 -16.78 -32.81 34.14
C PRO A 2 -16.70 -33.92 33.06
N ARG A 3 -16.25 -35.14 33.40
CA ARG A 3 -16.12 -36.27 32.46
C ARG A 3 -17.44 -36.98 32.14
N SER A 4 -18.48 -36.85 32.97
CA SER A 4 -19.75 -37.55 32.77
C SER A 4 -20.69 -36.86 31.75
N PHE A 5 -20.67 -35.52 31.66
CA PHE A 5 -21.61 -34.79 30.80
C PHE A 5 -21.30 -34.96 29.30
N LEU A 6 -20.03 -34.87 28.89
CA LEU A 6 -19.63 -35.09 27.50
C LEU A 6 -19.79 -36.56 27.08
N ALA A 7 -19.56 -37.50 27.99
CA ALA A 7 -19.77 -38.93 27.73
C ALA A 7 -21.27 -39.28 27.61
N GLN A 8 -22.14 -38.62 28.40
CA GLN A 8 -23.59 -38.76 28.29
C GLN A 8 -24.13 -38.09 27.01
N LEU A 9 -23.60 -36.93 26.61
CA LEU A 9 -23.93 -36.28 25.33
C LEU A 9 -23.51 -37.13 24.12
N ALA A 10 -22.32 -37.75 24.17
CA ALA A 10 -21.86 -38.66 23.13
C ALA A 10 -22.68 -39.96 23.09
N GLY A 11 -23.06 -40.52 24.26
CA GLY A 11 -23.96 -41.67 24.34
C GLY A 11 -25.36 -41.37 23.80
N ALA A 12 -25.94 -40.23 24.19
CA ALA A 12 -27.25 -39.80 23.70
C ALA A 12 -27.24 -39.50 22.19
N ALA A 13 -26.16 -38.92 21.65
CA ALA A 13 -26.03 -38.68 20.21
C ALA A 13 -25.97 -40.00 19.42
N VAL A 14 -25.33 -41.04 19.96
CA VAL A 14 -25.23 -42.37 19.35
C VAL A 14 -26.57 -43.10 19.40
N ASP A 15 -27.34 -42.98 20.49
CA ASP A 15 -28.67 -43.59 20.61
C ASP A 15 -29.75 -42.89 19.76
N THR A 16 -29.53 -41.62 19.37
CA THR A 16 -30.46 -40.87 18.48
C THR A 16 -30.27 -41.14 16.98
N LEU A 17 -29.19 -41.80 16.56
CA LEU A 17 -28.93 -42.13 15.15
C LEU A 17 -29.63 -43.45 14.78
N SER A 18 -30.91 -43.37 14.40
CA SER A 18 -31.62 -44.52 13.84
C SER A 18 -30.89 -45.11 12.62
N LEU A 19 -31.05 -46.41 12.37
CA LEU A 19 -30.52 -47.10 11.18
C LEU A 19 -30.94 -46.38 9.88
N SER A 20 -32.11 -45.74 9.88
CA SER A 20 -32.64 -44.97 8.75
C SER A 20 -31.85 -43.67 8.48
N THR A 21 -31.43 -42.95 9.52
CA THR A 21 -30.57 -41.76 9.39
C THR A 21 -29.16 -42.11 8.90
N LEU A 22 -28.62 -43.26 9.31
CA LEU A 22 -27.36 -43.79 8.77
C LEU A 22 -27.50 -44.23 7.30
N ALA A 23 -28.60 -44.89 6.94
CA ALA A 23 -28.88 -45.26 5.55
C ALA A 23 -29.02 -44.02 4.65
N TRP A 24 -29.75 -42.99 5.09
CA TRP A 24 -29.89 -41.73 4.34
C TRP A 24 -28.58 -40.96 4.23
N THR A 25 -27.75 -40.92 5.28
CA THR A 25 -26.42 -40.28 5.18
C THR A 25 -25.50 -41.01 4.22
N VAL A 26 -25.54 -42.35 4.17
CA VAL A 26 -24.79 -43.16 3.19
C VAL A 26 -25.30 -42.92 1.77
N VAL A 27 -26.62 -42.89 1.55
CA VAL A 27 -27.22 -42.60 0.23
C VAL A 27 -26.86 -41.19 -0.23
N VAL A 28 -26.96 -40.18 0.64
CA VAL A 28 -26.54 -38.81 0.34
C VAL A 28 -25.03 -38.74 0.05
N ALA A 29 -24.19 -39.41 0.83
CA ALA A 29 -22.75 -39.46 0.59
C ALA A 29 -22.40 -40.12 -0.75
N LEU A 30 -23.07 -41.22 -1.10
CA LEU A 30 -22.92 -41.90 -2.39
C LEU A 30 -23.39 -41.02 -3.56
N LEU A 31 -24.52 -40.33 -3.43
CA LEU A 31 -25.02 -39.40 -4.44
C LEU A 31 -24.05 -38.22 -4.65
N LEU A 32 -23.49 -37.66 -3.57
CA LEU A 32 -22.48 -36.60 -3.63
C LEU A 32 -21.15 -37.09 -4.21
N PHE A 33 -20.80 -38.35 -4.01
CA PHE A 33 -19.60 -38.94 -4.57
C PHE A 33 -19.75 -39.25 -6.07
N CYS A 34 -20.85 -39.90 -6.45
CA CYS A 34 -21.07 -40.45 -7.79
C CYS A 34 -21.65 -39.46 -8.81
N ILE A 35 -22.35 -38.39 -8.38
CA ILE A 35 -23.00 -37.44 -9.30
C ILE A 35 -22.33 -36.05 -9.22
N PRO A 36 -21.51 -35.67 -10.22
CA PRO A 36 -20.79 -34.39 -10.21
C PRO A 36 -21.69 -33.17 -10.06
N SER A 37 -22.87 -33.17 -10.69
CA SER A 37 -23.84 -32.07 -10.64
C SER A 37 -24.50 -31.94 -9.26
N ALA A 38 -24.81 -33.06 -8.59
CA ALA A 38 -25.35 -33.06 -7.23
C ALA A 38 -24.28 -32.55 -6.25
N ARG A 39 -23.03 -32.99 -6.41
CA ARG A 39 -21.88 -32.49 -5.66
C ARG A 39 -21.70 -30.98 -5.83
N ALA A 40 -21.75 -30.48 -7.06
CA ALA A 40 -21.60 -29.05 -7.35
C ALA A 40 -22.69 -28.21 -6.66
N ARG A 41 -23.96 -28.59 -6.80
CA ARG A 41 -25.09 -27.88 -6.15
C ARG A 41 -25.00 -27.92 -4.62
N PHE A 42 -24.59 -29.05 -4.05
CA PHE A 42 -24.39 -29.17 -2.60
C PHE A 42 -23.26 -28.27 -2.10
N VAL A 43 -22.12 -28.25 -2.81
CA VAL A 43 -21.02 -27.33 -2.49
C VAL A 43 -21.47 -25.88 -2.60
N ASP A 44 -22.21 -25.51 -3.64
CA ASP A 44 -22.72 -24.14 -3.79
C ASP A 44 -23.68 -23.77 -2.64
N ALA A 45 -24.60 -24.67 -2.25
CA ALA A 45 -25.49 -24.47 -1.11
C ALA A 45 -24.72 -24.29 0.21
N LEU A 46 -23.67 -25.09 0.45
CA LEU A 46 -22.77 -24.92 1.60
C LEU A 46 -22.04 -23.58 1.56
N CYS A 47 -21.53 -23.17 0.39
CA CYS A 47 -20.91 -21.87 0.23
C CYS A 47 -21.89 -20.73 0.50
N TYR A 48 -23.13 -20.81 0.02
CA TYR A 48 -24.17 -19.82 0.30
C TYR A 48 -24.49 -19.74 1.79
N ALA A 49 -24.67 -20.89 2.45
CA ALA A 49 -24.90 -20.93 3.89
C ALA A 49 -23.72 -20.32 4.66
N TYR A 50 -22.48 -20.69 4.30
CA TYR A 50 -21.27 -20.12 4.90
C TYR A 50 -21.23 -18.59 4.74
N VAL A 51 -21.41 -18.07 3.53
CA VAL A 51 -21.38 -16.64 3.26
C VAL A 51 -22.53 -15.92 3.95
N ALA A 52 -23.72 -16.52 4.00
CA ALA A 52 -24.87 -15.98 4.73
C ALA A 52 -24.61 -15.85 6.24
N ILE A 53 -23.84 -16.77 6.83
CA ILE A 53 -23.50 -16.76 8.26
C ILE A 53 -22.31 -15.84 8.55
N PHE A 54 -21.25 -15.91 7.75
CA PHE A 54 -19.95 -15.30 8.09
C PHE A 54 -19.67 -13.97 7.37
N HIS A 55 -20.36 -13.68 6.25
CA HIS A 55 -20.13 -12.49 5.42
C HIS A 55 -21.34 -11.54 5.36
N ARG A 56 -22.56 -12.04 5.20
CA ARG A 56 -23.77 -11.20 5.04
C ARG A 56 -24.22 -10.41 6.28
N PRO A 57 -24.10 -10.88 7.54
CA PRO A 57 -24.77 -10.18 8.65
C PRO A 57 -23.99 -9.00 9.26
N PHE A 58 -22.74 -8.71 8.89
CA PHE A 58 -21.92 -7.77 9.69
C PHE A 58 -21.04 -6.82 8.87
N ARG A 59 -21.58 -5.65 8.52
CA ARG A 59 -20.81 -4.39 8.32
C ARG A 59 -20.19 -3.89 9.63
N SER A 60 -19.47 -4.74 10.35
CA SER A 60 -18.91 -4.36 11.64
C SER A 60 -17.74 -5.25 11.98
N SER A 61 -16.68 -5.14 11.17
CA SER A 61 -15.37 -5.55 11.65
C SER A 61 -14.89 -4.49 12.66
N PRO A 62 -14.19 -4.87 13.74
CA PRO A 62 -13.54 -3.89 14.62
C PRO A 62 -12.62 -2.90 13.87
N THR A 63 -12.04 -3.29 12.74
CA THR A 63 -11.23 -2.40 11.87
C THR A 63 -12.02 -1.27 11.22
N ASP A 64 -13.34 -1.43 11.16
CA ASP A 64 -14.23 -0.43 10.60
C ASP A 64 -14.51 0.67 11.63
N PHE A 65 -14.04 0.53 12.87
CA PHE A 65 -14.15 1.52 13.94
C PHE A 65 -12.77 2.02 14.37
N LEU A 66 -12.56 3.33 14.34
CA LEU A 66 -11.32 3.99 14.74
C LEU A 66 -11.59 4.94 15.91
N PHE A 67 -11.47 4.46 17.15
CA PHE A 67 -11.75 5.23 18.37
C PHE A 67 -10.47 5.69 19.09
N SER A 68 -10.54 6.82 19.79
CA SER A 68 -9.38 7.45 20.46
C SER A 68 -8.95 6.68 21.71
N GLY A 69 -9.93 6.16 22.46
CA GLY A 69 -9.71 5.50 23.76
C GLY A 69 -9.05 4.12 23.70
N TYR A 70 -8.76 3.58 22.51
CA TYR A 70 -8.05 2.31 22.37
C TYR A 70 -6.55 2.57 22.18
N ALA A 71 -5.80 2.55 23.29
CA ALA A 71 -4.34 2.70 23.32
C ALA A 71 -3.56 1.49 22.74
N ALA A 72 -4.25 0.49 22.19
CA ALA A 72 -3.71 -0.78 21.71
C ALA A 72 -4.08 -0.98 20.23
N PRO A 73 -3.41 -1.86 19.47
CA PRO A 73 -3.80 -2.13 18.08
C PRO A 73 -5.29 -2.46 18.01
N LEU A 74 -5.92 -2.05 16.90
CA LEU A 74 -7.31 -2.35 16.58
C LEU A 74 -7.69 -3.78 17.01
N PRO A 75 -8.88 -3.99 17.61
CA PRO A 75 -9.24 -5.29 18.17
C PRO A 75 -9.16 -6.37 17.09
N VAL A 76 -8.71 -7.56 17.48
CA VAL A 76 -8.56 -8.70 16.56
C VAL A 76 -9.89 -8.97 15.87
N THR A 77 -9.90 -9.01 14.54
CA THR A 77 -11.10 -9.11 13.67
C THR A 77 -11.59 -10.55 13.46
N ASN A 78 -10.76 -11.54 13.77
CA ASN A 78 -10.99 -12.93 13.35
C ASN A 78 -12.00 -13.69 14.22
N SER A 79 -12.21 -13.25 15.47
CA SER A 79 -13.12 -13.98 16.34
C SER A 79 -14.57 -13.61 16.03
N THR A 80 -15.45 -14.59 16.03
CA THR A 80 -16.90 -14.36 15.94
C THR A 80 -17.36 -13.40 17.05
N TRP A 81 -16.71 -13.49 18.21
CA TRP A 81 -16.95 -12.62 19.36
C TRP A 81 -16.61 -11.14 19.08
N SER A 82 -15.47 -10.84 18.46
CA SER A 82 -15.11 -9.45 18.17
C SER A 82 -16.00 -8.82 17.10
N ARG A 83 -16.45 -9.62 16.12
CA ARG A 83 -17.49 -9.21 15.15
C ARG A 83 -18.83 -8.92 15.84
N LEU A 84 -19.22 -9.74 16.81
CA LEU A 84 -20.43 -9.53 17.62
C LEU A 84 -20.30 -8.29 18.53
N GLN A 85 -19.13 -8.08 19.13
CA GLN A 85 -18.83 -6.88 19.92
C GLN A 85 -18.89 -5.62 19.04
N ALA A 86 -18.33 -5.67 17.83
CA ALA A 86 -18.37 -4.56 16.90
C ALA A 86 -19.80 -4.25 16.44
N SER A 87 -20.65 -5.28 16.24
CA SER A 87 -22.04 -5.08 15.83
C SER A 87 -22.95 -4.51 16.92
N THR A 88 -22.58 -4.68 18.20
CA THR A 88 -23.39 -4.26 19.35
C THR A 88 -22.77 -3.07 20.06
N ALA A 89 -21.63 -3.25 20.71
CA ALA A 89 -21.03 -2.24 21.58
C ALA A 89 -20.42 -1.06 20.81
N LEU A 90 -19.66 -1.30 19.73
CA LEU A 90 -19.02 -0.22 18.97
C LEU A 90 -20.05 0.60 18.18
N LYS A 91 -21.05 -0.07 17.56
CA LYS A 91 -22.18 0.63 16.92
C LYS A 91 -22.98 1.46 17.91
N TRP A 92 -23.30 0.91 19.08
CA TRP A 92 -24.02 1.64 20.10
C TRP A 92 -23.20 2.84 20.62
N ARG A 93 -21.88 2.68 20.80
CA ARG A 93 -20.99 3.78 21.17
C ARG A 93 -20.99 4.87 20.10
N ALA A 94 -20.90 4.48 18.82
CA ALA A 94 -20.99 5.42 17.70
C ALA A 94 -22.32 6.18 17.72
N GLN A 95 -23.44 5.48 17.87
CA GLN A 95 -24.78 6.09 17.92
C GLN A 95 -24.94 7.03 19.13
N ARG A 96 -24.45 6.64 20.31
CA ARG A 96 -24.46 7.50 21.50
C ARG A 96 -23.56 8.73 21.37
N GLY A 97 -22.45 8.60 20.66
CA GLY A 97 -21.54 9.70 20.35
C GLY A 97 -22.02 10.61 19.22
N GLY A 98 -23.30 10.54 18.83
CA GLY A 98 -23.86 11.38 17.77
C GLY A 98 -23.29 11.05 16.39
N LEU A 99 -23.40 9.78 15.96
CA LEU A 99 -22.93 9.35 14.64
C LEU A 99 -23.53 10.21 13.52
N ARG A 100 -22.65 10.92 12.79
CA ARG A 100 -22.98 11.70 11.61
C ARG A 100 -22.34 11.07 10.39
N HIS A 101 -23.05 11.10 9.26
CA HIS A 101 -22.45 10.72 7.98
C HIS A 101 -21.67 11.91 7.42
N GLU A 102 -20.51 11.69 6.79
CA GLU A 102 -19.65 12.78 6.31
C GLU A 102 -20.37 13.80 5.40
N LYS A 103 -21.27 13.33 4.53
CA LYS A 103 -22.15 14.18 3.68
C LYS A 103 -23.05 15.17 4.42
N GLN A 104 -23.34 14.92 5.69
CA GLN A 104 -24.16 15.80 6.52
C GLN A 104 -23.33 16.91 7.15
N ILE A 105 -22.01 16.89 6.96
CA ILE A 105 -21.04 17.80 7.54
C ILE A 105 -20.61 18.78 6.45
N ASP A 106 -20.85 20.07 6.68
CA ASP A 106 -20.32 21.14 5.84
C ASP A 106 -18.84 21.40 6.20
N TRP A 107 -17.94 20.67 5.54
CA TRP A 107 -16.50 20.76 5.74
C TRP A 107 -15.87 22.11 5.35
N SER A 108 -16.66 23.05 4.81
CA SER A 108 -16.19 24.44 4.57
C SER A 108 -16.11 25.26 5.86
N GLN A 109 -16.80 24.83 6.92
CA GLN A 109 -16.85 25.52 8.21
C GLN A 109 -15.79 24.96 9.17
N ASN A 110 -15.00 25.86 9.79
CA ASN A 110 -13.85 25.48 10.62
C ASN A 110 -14.21 24.72 11.91
N GLU A 111 -15.42 24.91 12.47
CA GLU A 111 -15.81 24.34 13.77
C GLU A 111 -16.97 23.32 13.69
N VAL A 112 -17.26 22.79 12.49
CA VAL A 112 -18.41 21.89 12.27
C VAL A 112 -18.26 20.52 12.96
N VAL A 113 -17.03 20.14 13.32
CA VAL A 113 -16.66 18.88 13.99
C VAL A 113 -15.84 19.14 15.24
N GLN A 114 -16.24 18.52 16.35
CA GLN A 114 -15.61 18.65 17.66
C GLN A 114 -14.93 17.35 18.08
N HIS A 115 -14.01 17.45 19.06
CA HIS A 115 -13.36 16.28 19.62
C HIS A 115 -14.38 15.30 20.22
N GLY A 116 -14.31 14.03 19.81
CA GLY A 116 -15.21 12.97 20.24
C GLY A 116 -16.37 12.69 19.28
N ASP A 117 -16.59 13.54 18.27
CA ASP A 117 -17.63 13.33 17.26
C ASP A 117 -17.40 12.03 16.49
N MET A 118 -18.49 11.32 16.20
CA MET A 118 -18.42 10.04 15.48
C MET A 118 -18.82 10.26 14.02
N ILE A 119 -17.90 10.00 13.09
CA ILE A 119 -18.10 10.27 11.66
C ILE A 119 -18.08 8.96 10.87
N GLU A 120 -19.14 8.70 10.11
CA GLU A 120 -19.21 7.60 9.15
C GLU A 120 -18.82 8.06 7.74
N ALA A 121 -17.85 7.38 7.14
CA ALA A 121 -17.45 7.53 5.75
C ALA A 121 -16.89 6.21 5.21
N TRP A 122 -17.26 5.82 3.98
CA TRP A 122 -16.72 4.65 3.28
C TRP A 122 -16.76 3.33 4.09
N ASP A 123 -17.91 3.03 4.70
CA ASP A 123 -18.13 1.88 5.61
C ASP A 123 -17.25 1.87 6.87
N ARG A 124 -16.70 3.02 7.26
CA ARG A 124 -15.91 3.17 8.50
C ARG A 124 -16.48 4.27 9.37
N VAL A 125 -16.39 4.05 10.68
CA VAL A 125 -16.73 5.01 11.72
C VAL A 125 -15.45 5.44 12.42
N VAL A 126 -15.20 6.74 12.48
CA VAL A 126 -14.01 7.32 13.10
C VAL A 126 -14.42 8.34 14.14
N GLU A 127 -13.80 8.26 15.31
CA GLU A 127 -13.89 9.31 16.32
C GLU A 127 -12.96 10.45 15.92
N TRP A 128 -13.54 11.64 15.74
CA TRP A 128 -12.81 12.85 15.45
C TRP A 128 -11.97 13.25 16.66
N ASP A 129 -10.66 13.29 16.49
CA ASP A 129 -9.73 13.61 17.57
C ASP A 129 -8.60 14.50 17.10
N GLN A 130 -7.69 14.80 18.01
CA GLN A 130 -6.58 15.70 17.75
C GLN A 130 -5.55 15.14 16.73
N ARG A 131 -5.73 13.94 16.19
CA ARG A 131 -4.83 13.40 15.15
C ARG A 131 -5.46 13.44 13.77
N CYS A 132 -6.74 13.81 13.66
CA CYS A 132 -7.42 13.99 12.38
C CYS A 132 -6.88 15.22 11.65
N LEU A 133 -6.77 15.13 10.33
CA LEU A 133 -6.47 16.26 9.46
C LEU A 133 -7.78 16.76 8.85
N HIS A 134 -8.11 18.02 9.08
CA HIS A 134 -9.32 18.60 8.50
C HIS A 134 -9.25 18.69 6.97
N PRO A 135 -10.34 18.41 6.23
CA PRO A 135 -10.37 18.53 4.77
C PRO A 135 -9.88 19.89 4.25
N HIS A 136 -10.20 21.01 4.91
CA HIS A 136 -9.66 22.32 4.53
C HIS A 136 -8.12 22.39 4.58
N LYS A 137 -7.48 21.71 5.53
CA LYS A 137 -6.01 21.65 5.62
C LYS A 137 -5.41 20.74 4.56
N LEU A 138 -6.11 19.67 4.19
CA LEU A 138 -5.72 18.81 3.06
C LEU A 138 -5.87 19.56 1.73
N GLU A 139 -6.90 20.38 1.58
CA GLU A 139 -7.12 21.23 0.41
C GLU A 139 -5.97 22.22 0.20
N GLN A 140 -5.42 22.80 1.27
CA GLN A 140 -4.23 23.69 1.19
C GLN A 140 -2.98 22.96 0.66
N LEU A 141 -2.84 21.66 0.91
CA LEU A 141 -1.70 20.87 0.42
C LEU A 141 -1.73 20.70 -1.10
N ARG A 142 -2.87 20.91 -1.75
CA ARG A 142 -3.03 20.76 -3.21
C ARG A 142 -2.31 21.82 -4.03
N SER A 143 -2.01 22.97 -3.41
CA SER A 143 -1.23 24.04 -4.03
C SER A 143 0.27 23.93 -3.77
N VAL A 144 0.73 22.84 -3.12
CA VAL A 144 2.15 22.67 -2.75
C VAL A 144 2.74 21.47 -3.50
N GLY A 145 3.70 21.73 -4.40
CA GLY A 145 4.47 20.72 -5.12
C GLY A 145 5.72 20.26 -4.34
N ASP A 146 6.88 20.30 -5.00
CA ASP A 146 8.18 20.05 -4.38
C ASP A 146 9.22 21.08 -4.86
N PRO A 147 9.20 22.31 -4.31
CA PRO A 147 10.00 23.40 -4.88
C PRO A 147 11.51 23.20 -4.82
N LEU A 148 12.03 22.35 -3.92
CA LEU A 148 13.44 21.99 -3.91
C LEU A 148 13.80 21.18 -5.16
N ALA A 149 13.03 20.14 -5.47
CA ALA A 149 13.26 19.31 -6.65
C ALA A 149 12.91 20.06 -7.95
N ASP A 150 11.82 20.84 -7.95
CA ASP A 150 11.34 21.57 -9.12
C ASP A 150 12.41 22.60 -9.56
N LYS A 151 12.98 23.40 -8.64
CA LYS A 151 14.04 24.38 -8.94
C LYS A 151 15.35 23.72 -9.41
N ALA A 152 15.76 22.62 -8.78
CA ALA A 152 16.95 21.88 -9.19
C ALA A 152 16.78 21.32 -10.62
N LEU A 153 15.60 20.79 -10.96
CA LEU A 153 15.30 20.33 -12.32
C LEU A 153 15.34 21.47 -13.34
N GLU A 154 14.75 22.63 -13.01
CA GLU A 154 14.81 23.81 -13.88
C GLU A 154 16.25 24.27 -14.13
N GLN A 155 17.10 24.26 -13.10
CA GLN A 155 18.51 24.62 -13.25
C GLN A 155 19.25 23.63 -14.18
N VAL A 156 19.02 22.33 -14.03
CA VAL A 156 19.58 21.30 -14.91
C VAL A 156 19.14 21.50 -16.37
N GLU A 157 17.88 21.86 -16.60
CA GLU A 157 17.36 22.12 -17.95
C GLU A 157 17.94 23.39 -18.60
N ARG A 158 18.20 24.45 -17.81
CA ARG A 158 18.76 25.72 -18.32
C ARG A 158 20.25 25.65 -18.62
N SER A 159 21.01 24.89 -17.83
CA SER A 159 22.48 24.81 -17.92
C SER A 159 22.96 23.39 -18.15
N PRO A 160 22.67 22.76 -19.31
CA PRO A 160 23.22 21.45 -19.61
C PRO A 160 24.75 21.58 -19.66
N LEU A 161 25.44 20.99 -18.67
CA LEU A 161 26.91 20.87 -18.68
C LEU A 161 27.33 20.39 -20.07
N HIS A 162 28.33 21.06 -20.67
CA HIS A 162 28.91 20.79 -21.99
C HIS A 162 29.51 19.36 -22.09
N SER A 163 28.66 18.35 -21.98
CA SER A 163 28.97 16.96 -22.25
C SER A 163 28.47 16.65 -23.66
N ASP A 164 29.30 15.95 -24.42
CA ASP A 164 29.00 15.47 -25.77
C ASP A 164 27.56 14.96 -25.86
N ARG A 165 26.71 15.61 -26.67
CA ARG A 165 25.27 15.28 -26.80
C ARG A 165 25.00 13.80 -27.15
N LYS A 166 26.01 13.07 -27.62
CA LYS A 166 25.92 11.64 -27.94
C LYS A 166 25.96 10.71 -26.71
N HIS A 167 26.44 11.16 -25.55
CA HIS A 167 26.64 10.33 -24.35
C HIS A 167 26.13 10.95 -23.03
N ALA A 168 25.32 12.00 -23.09
CA ALA A 168 24.78 12.64 -21.88
C ALA A 168 23.86 11.67 -21.10
N SER A 169 24.18 11.42 -19.82
CA SER A 169 23.41 10.55 -18.93
C SER A 169 21.92 10.94 -18.89
N THR A 170 21.00 9.97 -18.91
CA THR A 170 19.56 10.20 -18.68
C THR A 170 19.21 10.36 -17.19
N ASP A 171 20.12 9.99 -16.29
CA ASP A 171 19.91 10.06 -14.85
C ASP A 171 19.91 11.51 -14.36
N THR A 172 18.72 11.99 -13.96
CA THR A 172 18.53 13.34 -13.42
C THR A 172 19.27 13.53 -12.10
N LEU A 173 19.34 12.50 -11.26
CA LEU A 173 20.03 12.59 -9.97
C LEU A 173 21.53 12.82 -10.20
N ARG A 174 22.12 12.12 -11.16
CA ARG A 174 23.53 12.29 -11.53
C ARG A 174 23.82 13.69 -12.06
N LYS A 175 22.95 14.23 -12.93
CA LYS A 175 23.08 15.60 -13.43
C LYS A 175 23.06 16.65 -12.32
N ILE A 176 22.13 16.51 -11.37
CA ILE A 176 22.03 17.40 -10.22
C ILE A 176 23.30 17.30 -9.36
N TYR A 177 23.80 16.09 -9.10
CA TYR A 177 25.06 15.88 -8.38
C TYR A 177 26.26 16.55 -9.05
N ASP A 178 26.42 16.36 -10.36
CA ASP A 178 27.56 16.92 -11.10
C ASP A 178 27.53 18.47 -11.06
N GLN A 179 26.35 19.09 -11.20
CA GLN A 179 26.19 20.54 -11.02
C GLN A 179 26.42 20.99 -9.57
N ALA A 180 25.87 20.28 -8.58
CA ALA A 180 26.05 20.57 -7.17
C ALA A 180 27.53 20.51 -6.75
N SER A 181 28.29 19.58 -7.31
CA SER A 181 29.73 19.43 -7.06
C SER A 181 30.53 20.63 -7.59
N VAL A 182 30.14 21.17 -8.74
CA VAL A 182 30.72 22.41 -9.28
C VAL A 182 30.33 23.61 -8.40
N GLN A 183 29.06 23.73 -8.02
CA GLN A 183 28.58 24.80 -7.13
C GLN A 183 29.17 24.76 -5.72
N TYR A 184 29.56 23.58 -5.24
CA TYR A 184 30.21 23.44 -3.94
C TYR A 184 31.64 23.96 -3.95
N THR A 185 32.32 23.86 -5.09
CA THR A 185 33.73 24.28 -5.27
C THR A 185 33.86 25.70 -5.79
N THR A 186 32.88 26.18 -6.55
CA THR A 186 32.81 27.54 -7.10
C THR A 186 31.72 28.30 -6.36
N SER A 187 32.02 29.46 -5.77
CA SER A 187 31.05 30.31 -5.05
C SER A 187 30.01 30.92 -6.02
N SER A 188 29.20 30.07 -6.66
CA SER A 188 28.19 30.39 -7.66
C SER A 188 26.96 31.02 -7.00
N ASP A 189 26.37 32.02 -7.67
CA ASP A 189 25.16 32.70 -7.21
C ASP A 189 23.89 31.82 -7.31
N GLN A 190 23.81 30.92 -8.30
CA GLN A 190 22.73 29.95 -8.39
C GLN A 190 23.13 28.67 -7.63
N LEU A 191 22.33 28.26 -6.65
CA LEU A 191 22.62 27.15 -5.72
C LEU A 191 21.48 26.12 -5.62
N ASP A 192 20.54 26.08 -6.57
CA ASP A 192 19.35 25.21 -6.45
C ASP A 192 19.71 23.71 -6.43
N CYS A 193 20.58 23.27 -7.35
CA CYS A 193 21.08 21.88 -7.36
C CYS A 193 21.84 21.52 -6.08
N LEU A 194 22.71 22.39 -5.58
CA LEU A 194 23.41 22.20 -4.31
C LEU A 194 22.45 22.17 -3.11
N THR A 195 21.42 23.02 -3.10
CA THR A 195 20.41 23.06 -2.06
C THR A 195 19.60 21.78 -2.05
N PHE A 196 19.13 21.31 -3.21
CA PHE A 196 18.46 20.02 -3.31
C PHE A 196 19.38 18.87 -2.88
N TRP A 197 20.64 18.85 -3.33
CA TRP A 197 21.60 17.82 -2.92
C TRP A 197 21.78 17.77 -1.40
N LYS A 198 21.99 18.93 -0.75
CA LYS A 198 22.07 19.02 0.72
C LYS A 198 20.80 18.55 1.43
N ALA A 199 19.64 18.70 0.80
CA ALA A 199 18.37 18.25 1.35
C ALA A 199 18.22 16.72 1.35
N ILE A 200 18.79 16.03 0.34
CA ILE A 200 18.69 14.58 0.19
C ILE A 200 19.90 13.82 0.75
N ASP A 201 21.08 14.44 0.78
CA ASP A 201 22.33 13.86 1.32
C ASP A 201 22.48 14.17 2.81
N ARG A 202 21.44 13.84 3.58
CA ARG A 202 21.38 14.01 5.02
C ARG A 202 20.35 13.09 5.63
N ARG A 203 20.42 12.93 6.95
CA ARG A 203 19.37 12.25 7.73
C ARG A 203 18.11 13.14 7.79
N PRO A 204 16.91 12.53 7.91
CA PRO A 204 15.69 13.30 8.10
C PRO A 204 15.76 14.18 9.37
N PRO A 205 15.15 15.38 9.36
CA PRO A 205 15.07 16.23 10.54
C PRO A 205 14.37 15.53 11.73
N PRO A 206 14.58 16.02 12.97
CA PRO A 206 13.99 15.44 14.17
C PRO A 206 12.47 15.21 14.06
N GLY A 207 12.06 13.98 14.39
CA GLY A 207 10.67 13.52 14.33
C GLY A 207 10.10 13.23 12.94
N ALA A 208 10.78 13.62 11.87
CA ALA A 208 10.37 13.35 10.49
C ALA A 208 11.02 12.07 9.90
N GLY A 209 11.94 11.45 10.64
CA GLY A 209 12.65 10.22 10.25
C GLY A 209 12.20 8.98 11.01
N ALA A 210 13.07 7.97 11.08
CA ALA A 210 12.76 6.73 11.79
C ALA A 210 12.67 6.97 13.31
N LEU A 211 13.53 7.85 13.84
CA LEU A 211 13.42 8.32 15.22
C LEU A 211 12.25 9.29 15.36
N GLY A 212 11.33 8.97 16.26
CA GLY A 212 10.16 9.80 16.57
C GLY A 212 10.49 10.94 17.53
N LEU A 213 9.51 11.83 17.72
CA LEU A 213 9.63 12.93 18.68
C LEU A 213 9.84 12.45 20.12
N ASP A 214 9.31 11.28 20.47
CA ASP A 214 9.52 10.63 21.76
C ASP A 214 11.01 10.36 22.06
N TRP A 215 11.77 9.96 21.03
CA TRP A 215 13.21 9.74 21.17
C TRP A 215 13.96 11.07 21.35
N TYR A 216 13.62 12.11 20.59
CA TYR A 216 14.29 13.41 20.73
C TYR A 216 13.93 14.10 22.05
N GLU A 217 12.68 13.99 22.51
CA GLU A 217 12.22 14.52 23.80
C GLU A 217 13.00 13.90 24.96
N SER A 218 13.26 12.58 24.92
CA SER A 218 14.01 11.90 25.98
C SER A 218 15.50 12.25 26.03
N HIS A 219 16.08 12.84 24.97
CA HIS A 219 17.51 13.15 24.88
C HIS A 219 17.83 14.65 24.93
N TYR A 220 16.94 15.49 24.39
CA TYR A 220 17.14 16.93 24.27
C TYR A 220 16.13 17.75 25.08
N GLY A 221 15.15 17.10 25.70
CA GLY A 221 14.11 17.75 26.49
C GLY A 221 12.91 18.21 25.65
N LYS A 222 11.80 18.47 26.35
CA LYS A 222 10.51 18.80 25.75
C LYS A 222 10.49 20.14 25.02
N ASP A 223 11.19 21.14 25.56
CA ASP A 223 11.22 22.49 24.99
C ASP A 223 11.87 22.51 23.60
N ALA A 224 12.93 21.73 23.41
CA ALA A 224 13.62 21.59 22.14
C ALA A 224 12.77 20.92 21.05
N VAL A 225 11.82 20.07 21.45
CA VAL A 225 10.87 19.39 20.55
C VAL A 225 9.67 20.28 20.25
N ASN A 226 9.15 21.00 21.25
CA ASN A 226 8.00 21.90 21.09
C ASN A 226 8.27 23.07 20.13
N SER A 227 9.53 23.49 19.98
CA SER A 227 9.95 24.53 19.03
C SER A 227 9.97 24.06 17.58
N LEU A 228 9.87 22.75 17.31
CA LEU A 228 9.87 22.24 15.94
C LEU A 228 8.58 22.64 15.21
N PRO A 229 8.64 22.96 13.90
CA PRO A 229 7.43 23.26 13.13
C PRO A 229 6.48 22.06 13.04
N HIS A 230 5.18 22.29 13.19
CA HIS A 230 4.15 21.25 13.06
C HIS A 230 3.11 21.69 12.03
N TRP A 231 2.68 20.79 11.15
CA TRP A 231 1.61 21.12 10.22
C TRP A 231 0.29 21.30 10.98
N PRO A 232 -0.51 22.34 10.68
CA PRO A 232 -1.81 22.52 11.34
C PRO A 232 -2.75 21.35 11.06
N GLN A 233 -3.29 20.75 12.12
CA GLN A 233 -4.22 19.62 12.02
C GLN A 233 -5.68 20.02 12.28
N TYR A 234 -5.88 21.05 13.10
CA TYR A 234 -7.19 21.48 13.58
C TYR A 234 -7.76 22.60 12.72
N PRO A 235 -9.07 22.77 12.84
CA PRO A 235 -9.65 24.10 12.76
C PRO A 235 -10.62 24.36 13.91
N SER A 236 -10.82 23.38 14.81
CA SER A 236 -11.89 23.34 15.81
C SER A 236 -11.43 23.24 17.27
N THR A 237 -10.20 23.68 17.58
CA THR A 237 -9.72 23.76 18.98
C THR A 237 -9.28 25.18 19.31
N ASN A 238 -9.55 25.64 20.53
CA ASN A 238 -9.04 26.90 21.11
C ASN A 238 -7.50 26.98 21.21
N LYS A 239 -6.76 26.12 20.50
CA LYS A 239 -5.30 26.14 20.43
C LYS A 239 -4.88 27.08 19.32
N GLN A 240 -3.90 27.94 19.62
CA GLN A 240 -3.26 28.76 18.61
C GLN A 240 -2.56 27.84 17.59
N GLU A 241 -2.99 27.89 16.34
CA GLU A 241 -2.38 27.10 15.28
C GLU A 241 -1.06 27.71 14.81
N PRO A 242 -0.07 26.87 14.44
CA PRO A 242 1.03 27.35 13.64
C PRO A 242 0.49 27.93 12.32
N PHE A 243 1.15 28.95 11.78
CA PHE A 243 0.71 29.60 10.55
C PHE A 243 0.45 28.56 9.44
N ALA A 244 -0.74 28.61 8.84
CA ALA A 244 -1.19 27.63 7.85
C ALA A 244 -0.27 27.51 6.62
N THR A 245 0.52 28.56 6.38
CA THR A 245 1.53 28.66 5.32
C THR A 245 2.93 28.51 5.90
N LEU A 246 3.19 27.48 6.71
CA LEU A 246 4.57 27.18 7.11
C LEU A 246 5.45 27.15 5.85
N PRO A 247 6.60 27.84 5.85
CA PRO A 247 7.48 27.81 4.69
C PRO A 247 7.88 26.36 4.42
N ILE A 248 7.97 26.01 3.13
CA ILE A 248 8.53 24.74 2.68
C ILE A 248 9.90 24.59 3.30
N TRP A 249 10.12 23.45 3.95
CA TRP A 249 11.36 23.21 4.67
C TRP A 249 12.56 23.25 3.71
N THR A 250 13.64 23.90 4.15
CA THR A 250 14.92 23.92 3.44
C THR A 250 16.03 23.32 4.31
N PRO A 251 17.10 22.76 3.71
CA PRO A 251 18.22 22.22 4.49
C PRO A 251 19.00 23.30 5.27
N HIS A 252 18.70 24.59 5.06
CA HIS A 252 19.32 25.72 5.72
C HIS A 252 18.50 26.26 6.91
N ASP A 253 17.28 25.76 7.10
CA ASP A 253 16.41 26.22 8.18
C ASP A 253 17.05 25.93 9.54
N ALA A 254 17.23 26.98 10.35
CA ALA A 254 17.81 26.84 11.69
C ALA A 254 16.77 26.25 12.65
N THR A 255 17.04 25.05 13.16
CA THR A 255 16.25 24.42 14.23
C THR A 255 17.06 24.36 15.53
N SER A 256 16.37 24.35 16.67
CA SER A 256 16.99 24.20 18.01
C SER A 256 17.74 22.88 18.17
N ILE A 257 17.31 21.85 17.44
CA ILE A 257 17.92 20.52 17.39
C ILE A 257 17.90 20.01 15.95
N ASP A 258 18.90 19.22 15.57
CA ASP A 258 18.96 18.53 14.28
C ASP A 258 19.52 17.10 14.45
N ALA A 259 19.28 16.25 13.45
CA ALA A 259 19.76 14.88 13.45
C ALA A 259 21.29 14.83 13.34
N THR A 260 21.95 14.12 14.26
CA THR A 260 23.43 14.09 14.32
C THR A 260 24.02 12.81 13.74
N THR A 261 25.32 12.81 13.45
CA THR A 261 26.07 11.61 13.04
C THR A 261 26.67 10.86 14.23
N LYS A 262 26.20 11.13 15.45
CA LYS A 262 26.67 10.44 16.65
C LYS A 262 26.30 8.96 16.60
N SER A 263 27.24 8.09 16.99
CA SER A 263 27.09 6.63 16.93
C SER A 263 25.80 6.12 17.58
N ALA A 264 25.43 6.63 18.76
CA ALA A 264 24.21 6.22 19.46
C ALA A 264 22.92 6.54 18.66
N GLU A 265 22.86 7.70 18.02
CA GLU A 265 21.69 8.11 17.23
C GLU A 265 21.58 7.30 15.93
N LEU A 266 22.70 7.08 15.24
CA LEU A 266 22.77 6.23 14.05
C LEU A 266 22.36 4.78 14.35
N GLN A 267 22.81 4.22 15.46
CA GLN A 267 22.45 2.87 15.89
C GLN A 267 20.95 2.75 16.19
N ALA A 268 20.39 3.72 16.92
CA ALA A 268 18.97 3.74 17.26
C ALA A 268 18.11 3.81 15.98
N GLU A 269 18.48 4.67 15.03
CA GLU A 269 17.81 4.78 13.73
C GLU A 269 17.88 3.46 12.95
N ALA A 270 19.08 2.90 12.79
CA ALA A 270 19.28 1.65 12.07
C ALA A 270 18.48 0.49 12.68
N GLU A 271 18.34 0.46 14.01
CA GLU A 271 17.55 -0.56 14.70
C GLU A 271 16.05 -0.44 14.39
N VAL A 272 15.49 0.78 14.42
CA VAL A 272 14.09 1.04 14.07
C VAL A 272 13.82 0.65 12.62
N ILE A 273 14.67 1.08 11.69
CA ILE A 273 14.57 0.75 10.26
C ILE A 273 14.57 -0.77 10.08
N ARG A 274 15.55 -1.48 10.67
CA ARG A 274 15.66 -2.93 10.55
C ARG A 274 14.42 -3.65 11.10
N ARG A 275 13.86 -3.21 12.23
CA ARG A 275 12.63 -3.81 12.79
C ARG A 275 11.41 -3.55 11.89
N GLY A 276 11.29 -2.36 11.28
CA GLY A 276 10.25 -2.06 10.30
C GLY A 276 10.35 -2.93 9.05
N GLN A 277 11.58 -3.18 8.57
CA GLN A 277 11.85 -4.06 7.45
C GLN A 277 11.52 -5.53 7.78
N ASP A 278 11.89 -6.00 8.97
CA ASP A 278 11.51 -7.33 9.46
C ASP A 278 9.98 -7.49 9.54
N ALA A 279 9.25 -6.44 9.95
CA ALA A 279 7.80 -6.45 9.94
C ALA A 279 7.25 -6.63 8.51
N PHE A 280 7.79 -5.94 7.50
CA PHE A 280 7.41 -6.16 6.11
C PHE A 280 7.57 -7.63 5.69
N TYR A 281 8.75 -8.21 5.87
CA TYR A 281 9.03 -9.57 5.42
C TYR A 281 8.25 -10.64 6.18
N ARG A 282 7.95 -10.39 7.46
CA ARG A 282 7.08 -11.28 8.24
C ARG A 282 5.69 -11.40 7.63
N TYR A 283 5.19 -10.30 7.08
CA TYR A 283 3.85 -10.16 6.52
C TYR A 283 3.85 -9.99 4.99
N ALA A 284 4.93 -10.35 4.28
CA ALA A 284 5.11 -9.98 2.87
C ALA A 284 3.98 -10.44 1.94
N GLY A 285 3.54 -11.71 2.05
CA GLY A 285 2.44 -12.23 1.24
C GLY A 285 1.15 -11.41 1.36
N PRO A 286 0.58 -11.26 2.58
CA PRO A 286 -0.62 -10.47 2.76
C PRO A 286 -0.39 -8.96 2.58
N MET A 287 0.77 -8.40 2.91
CA MET A 287 1.07 -6.98 2.62
C MET A 287 1.12 -6.68 1.13
N LEU A 288 1.77 -7.52 0.31
CA LEU A 288 1.77 -7.37 -1.16
C LEU A 288 0.36 -7.53 -1.74
N THR A 289 -0.46 -8.40 -1.14
CA THR A 289 -1.88 -8.53 -1.52
C THR A 289 -2.63 -7.23 -1.24
N VAL A 290 -2.42 -6.59 -0.08
CA VAL A 290 -3.03 -5.28 0.23
C VAL A 290 -2.51 -4.20 -0.70
N LEU A 291 -1.20 -4.11 -0.90
CA LEU A 291 -0.58 -3.10 -1.76
C LEU A 291 -1.14 -3.16 -3.18
N LEU A 292 -1.35 -4.36 -3.73
CA LEU A 292 -1.96 -4.51 -5.04
C LEU A 292 -3.45 -4.11 -5.06
N HIS A 293 -4.26 -4.66 -4.16
CA HIS A 293 -5.73 -4.62 -4.30
C HIS A 293 -6.38 -3.43 -3.59
N PHE A 294 -5.81 -2.94 -2.49
CA PHE A 294 -6.28 -1.75 -1.80
C PHE A 294 -5.51 -0.52 -2.28
N SER A 295 -4.18 -0.54 -2.21
CA SER A 295 -3.37 0.66 -2.42
C SER A 295 -3.25 1.06 -3.89
N LEU A 296 -2.90 0.13 -4.77
CA LEU A 296 -2.76 0.40 -6.21
C LEU A 296 -4.11 0.39 -6.92
N ALA A 297 -4.82 -0.74 -6.91
CA ALA A 297 -6.09 -0.84 -7.63
C ALA A 297 -7.16 0.10 -7.05
N GLY A 298 -7.24 0.24 -5.73
CA GLY A 298 -8.20 1.14 -5.07
C GLY A 298 -7.70 2.57 -4.89
N GLY A 299 -6.53 2.75 -4.26
CA GLY A 299 -6.02 4.06 -3.88
C GLY A 299 -5.74 4.99 -5.06
N PHE A 300 -5.25 4.47 -6.19
CA PHE A 300 -5.04 5.27 -7.41
C PHE A 300 -6.32 5.54 -8.19
N ALA A 301 -7.47 5.06 -7.71
CA ALA A 301 -8.77 5.34 -8.32
C ALA A 301 -9.40 6.65 -7.83
N SER A 302 -8.69 7.44 -7.00
CA SER A 302 -9.17 8.76 -6.67
C SER A 302 -9.30 9.62 -7.95
N PRO A 303 -10.36 10.43 -8.10
CA PRO A 303 -10.60 11.21 -9.31
C PRO A 303 -9.43 12.10 -9.69
N ARG A 304 -8.80 12.74 -8.70
CA ARG A 304 -7.70 13.70 -8.88
C ARG A 304 -6.41 13.00 -9.30
N ILE A 305 -5.97 11.96 -8.59
CA ILE A 305 -4.77 11.18 -8.95
C ILE A 305 -4.94 10.56 -10.35
N THR A 306 -6.15 10.07 -10.66
CA THR A 306 -6.47 9.53 -11.99
C THR A 306 -6.21 10.54 -13.11
N GLN A 307 -6.42 11.86 -12.88
CA GLN A 307 -6.10 12.86 -13.91
C GLN A 307 -4.61 12.94 -14.21
N VAL A 308 -3.74 12.86 -13.20
CA VAL A 308 -2.28 12.80 -13.41
C VAL A 308 -1.90 11.52 -14.16
N LEU A 309 -2.51 10.38 -13.82
CA LEU A 309 -2.25 9.10 -14.49
C LEU A 309 -2.71 9.09 -15.95
N LYS A 310 -3.80 9.81 -16.29
CA LYS A 310 -4.25 9.99 -17.68
C LYS A 310 -3.24 10.78 -18.52
N GLN A 311 -2.52 11.72 -17.93
CA GLN A 311 -1.46 12.47 -18.64
C GLN A 311 -0.24 11.60 -18.97
N THR A 312 0.03 10.57 -18.16
CA THR A 312 1.24 9.73 -18.27
C THR A 312 1.00 8.32 -18.83
N ALA A 313 -0.27 7.94 -19.03
CA ALA A 313 -0.70 6.57 -19.33
C ALA A 313 -0.03 5.50 -18.45
N TYR A 314 0.37 5.85 -17.23
CA TYR A 314 1.20 4.99 -16.39
C TYR A 314 0.43 3.72 -15.99
N LEU A 315 -0.82 3.88 -15.53
CA LEU A 315 -1.72 2.78 -15.15
C LEU A 315 -3.15 2.94 -15.71
N VAL A 316 -3.43 4.05 -16.39
CA VAL A 316 -4.72 4.35 -16.99
C VAL A 316 -4.52 4.38 -18.51
N PRO A 317 -5.30 3.63 -19.29
CA PRO A 317 -5.27 3.75 -20.75
C PRO A 317 -5.62 5.18 -21.19
N THR A 318 -4.90 5.76 -22.17
CA THR A 318 -5.31 6.99 -22.85
C THR A 318 -6.43 6.64 -23.82
N ALA A 319 -7.68 6.85 -23.38
CA ALA A 319 -8.84 6.45 -24.15
C ALA A 319 -8.89 7.15 -25.52
N ASN A 320 -8.93 6.36 -26.61
CA ASN A 320 -9.73 6.73 -27.78
C ASN A 320 -11.21 6.56 -27.38
N ALA A 321 -11.74 7.56 -26.66
CA ALA A 321 -13.12 7.63 -26.19
C ALA A 321 -14.17 7.77 -27.32
N LYS A 322 -13.84 7.40 -28.57
CA LYS A 322 -14.76 7.41 -29.70
C LYS A 322 -15.62 6.15 -29.83
N ARG A 323 -15.30 5.03 -29.15
CA ARG A 323 -16.04 3.76 -29.31
C ARG A 323 -17.07 3.43 -28.22
N GLY A 324 -17.20 4.27 -27.18
CA GLY A 324 -18.20 4.08 -26.12
C GLY A 324 -19.60 4.59 -26.45
N ARG A 325 -19.82 5.25 -27.60
CA ARG A 325 -21.15 5.74 -28.01
C ARG A 325 -22.06 4.66 -28.58
N ASP A 326 -21.53 3.51 -28.99
CA ASP A 326 -22.31 2.45 -29.66
C ASP A 326 -22.68 1.27 -28.75
N SER A 327 -22.17 1.22 -27.51
CA SER A 327 -22.67 0.27 -26.51
C SER A 327 -23.97 0.81 -25.92
N LYS A 328 -25.11 0.17 -26.22
CA LYS A 328 -26.39 0.48 -25.59
C LYS A 328 -26.19 0.50 -24.06
N PRO A 329 -26.56 1.58 -23.35
CA PRO A 329 -26.55 1.56 -21.90
C PRO A 329 -27.46 0.42 -21.44
N SER A 330 -26.96 -0.49 -20.61
CA SER A 330 -27.81 -1.48 -19.97
C SER A 330 -28.73 -0.72 -18.99
N ASN A 331 -30.04 -0.79 -19.23
CA ASN A 331 -31.07 -0.17 -18.41
C ASN A 331 -31.26 -0.88 -17.04
N THR A 332 -30.35 -1.75 -16.64
CA THR A 332 -30.41 -2.50 -15.38
C THR A 332 -29.54 -1.83 -14.32
N PRO A 333 -30.06 -1.52 -13.12
CA PRO A 333 -29.34 -0.89 -12.01
C PRO A 333 -28.31 -1.82 -11.33
N THR A 334 -27.82 -2.83 -12.05
CA THR A 334 -26.93 -3.88 -11.54
C THR A 334 -25.48 -3.57 -11.89
N LEU A 335 -24.58 -3.79 -10.92
CA LEU A 335 -23.13 -3.74 -11.16
C LEU A 335 -22.73 -4.66 -12.33
N PRO A 336 -21.67 -4.30 -13.09
CA PRO A 336 -21.20 -5.07 -14.23
C PRO A 336 -20.72 -6.45 -13.83
N THR A 337 -20.82 -7.43 -14.72
CA THR A 337 -20.21 -8.77 -14.54
C THR A 337 -18.70 -8.74 -14.81
N VAL A 338 -17.97 -9.78 -14.37
CA VAL A 338 -16.51 -9.88 -14.64
C VAL A 338 -16.23 -10.00 -16.13
N GLU A 339 -17.13 -10.65 -16.87
CA GLU A 339 -17.10 -10.81 -18.31
C GLU A 339 -17.34 -9.46 -19.02
N GLU A 340 -18.36 -8.72 -18.61
CA GLU A 340 -18.63 -7.35 -19.12
C GLU A 340 -17.44 -6.41 -18.88
N LEU A 341 -16.76 -6.52 -17.74
CA LEU A 341 -15.54 -5.75 -17.47
C LEU A 341 -14.41 -6.09 -18.46
N ARG A 342 -14.19 -7.38 -18.76
CA ARG A 342 -13.19 -7.79 -19.76
C ARG A 342 -13.53 -7.26 -21.15
N GLU A 343 -14.80 -7.29 -21.52
CA GLU A 343 -15.28 -6.80 -22.81
C GLU A 343 -15.25 -5.27 -22.92
N THR A 344 -15.51 -4.55 -21.84
CA THR A 344 -15.53 -3.08 -21.82
C THR A 344 -14.13 -2.51 -21.95
N PHE A 345 -13.15 -3.06 -21.22
CA PHE A 345 -11.80 -2.52 -21.19
C PHE A 345 -10.89 -3.04 -22.31
N LYS A 346 -11.33 -4.03 -23.12
CA LYS A 346 -10.59 -4.72 -24.21
C LYS A 346 -9.08 -4.51 -24.13
N MET A 347 -8.47 -4.99 -23.05
CA MET A 347 -7.03 -4.86 -22.88
C MET A 347 -6.35 -5.89 -23.76
N ASP A 348 -5.70 -5.44 -24.83
CA ASP A 348 -4.79 -6.31 -25.55
C ASP A 348 -3.63 -6.74 -24.63
N LYS A 349 -2.96 -7.83 -25.02
CA LYS A 349 -1.86 -8.40 -24.25
C LYS A 349 -0.73 -7.38 -24.02
N ALA A 350 -0.41 -6.55 -25.00
CA ALA A 350 0.68 -5.59 -24.89
C ALA A 350 0.39 -4.50 -23.86
N ARG A 351 -0.84 -3.97 -23.81
CA ARG A 351 -1.27 -2.99 -22.81
C ARG A 351 -1.33 -3.60 -21.42
N ALA A 352 -1.81 -4.85 -21.30
CA ALA A 352 -1.77 -5.59 -20.04
C ALA A 352 -0.33 -5.83 -19.56
N ASP A 353 0.60 -6.16 -20.46
CA ASP A 353 2.02 -6.35 -20.16
C ASP A 353 2.71 -5.04 -19.73
N ARG A 354 2.39 -3.91 -20.38
CA ARG A 354 2.87 -2.58 -19.95
C ARG A 354 2.42 -2.25 -18.54
N THR A 355 1.12 -2.41 -18.26
CA THR A 355 0.54 -2.16 -16.94
C THR A 355 1.20 -3.05 -15.89
N TRP A 356 1.37 -4.35 -16.20
CA TRP A 356 2.06 -5.30 -15.33
C TRP A 356 3.50 -4.90 -15.02
N ASN A 357 4.26 -4.45 -16.02
CA ASN A 357 5.62 -3.96 -15.82
C ASN A 357 5.64 -2.76 -14.85
N ARG A 358 4.70 -1.81 -14.96
CA ARG A 358 4.63 -0.68 -14.01
C ARG A 358 4.34 -1.12 -12.57
N LEU A 359 3.49 -2.13 -12.40
CA LEU A 359 3.22 -2.71 -11.09
C LEU A 359 4.48 -3.38 -10.50
N LEU A 360 5.29 -4.01 -11.36
CA LEU A 360 6.58 -4.59 -10.96
C LEU A 360 7.64 -3.52 -10.65
N GLU A 361 7.68 -2.39 -11.36
CA GLU A 361 8.52 -1.22 -11.00
C GLU A 361 8.18 -0.72 -9.60
N THR A 362 6.89 -0.56 -9.30
CA THR A 362 6.43 -0.16 -7.96
C THR A 362 6.83 -1.19 -6.90
N THR A 363 6.68 -2.48 -7.21
CA THR A 363 7.08 -3.55 -6.28
C THR A 363 8.60 -3.58 -6.09
N GLN A 364 9.39 -3.31 -7.13
CA GLN A 364 10.83 -3.16 -7.03
C GLN A 364 11.20 -2.01 -6.08
N PHE A 365 10.56 -0.84 -6.23
CA PHE A 365 10.77 0.30 -5.33
C PHE A 365 10.54 -0.09 -3.86
N VAL A 366 9.40 -0.74 -3.57
CA VAL A 366 9.09 -1.23 -2.22
C VAL A 366 10.20 -2.14 -1.71
N LEU A 367 10.68 -3.08 -2.52
CA LEU A 367 11.78 -3.95 -2.11
C LEU A 367 13.10 -3.19 -1.91
N ASP A 368 13.40 -2.18 -2.73
CA ASP A 368 14.63 -1.39 -2.61
C ASP A 368 14.73 -0.66 -1.28
N VAL A 369 13.61 -0.13 -0.78
CA VAL A 369 13.56 0.57 0.52
C VAL A 369 13.44 -0.35 1.73
N VAL A 370 12.95 -1.60 1.57
CA VAL A 370 12.74 -2.51 2.72
C VAL A 370 13.73 -3.69 2.83
N GLU A 371 14.58 -3.94 1.83
CA GLU A 371 15.38 -5.18 1.77
C GLU A 371 16.59 -5.21 2.70
N LYS A 372 17.37 -4.14 2.81
CA LYS A 372 18.64 -4.11 3.57
C LYS A 372 18.63 -3.02 4.63
N ALA A 373 19.34 -3.25 5.73
CA ALA A 373 19.39 -2.29 6.85
C ALA A 373 19.98 -0.93 6.43
N ASP A 374 20.92 -0.93 5.49
CA ASP A 374 21.59 0.23 4.90
C ASP A 374 20.90 0.76 3.64
N SER A 375 19.74 0.20 3.24
CA SER A 375 19.01 0.61 2.04
C SER A 375 18.74 2.11 1.98
N LEU A 376 18.51 2.76 3.14
CA LEU A 376 18.10 4.16 3.23
C LEU A 376 19.24 5.11 3.65
N THR A 377 20.47 4.62 3.72
CA THR A 377 21.62 5.43 4.14
C THR A 377 22.00 6.42 3.04
N PRO A 378 22.05 7.74 3.32
CA PRO A 378 22.48 8.74 2.34
C PRO A 378 24.00 8.69 2.10
N PRO A 379 24.49 9.19 0.95
CA PRO A 379 25.89 9.07 0.54
C PRO A 379 26.92 9.55 1.57
N SER A 380 26.71 10.72 2.17
CA SER A 380 27.61 11.32 3.17
C SER A 380 27.77 10.41 4.40
N ILE A 381 26.69 9.79 4.86
CA ILE A 381 26.71 8.88 6.03
C ILE A 381 27.33 7.54 5.68
N ALA A 382 27.06 7.02 4.48
CA ALA A 382 27.68 5.80 3.99
C ALA A 382 29.21 5.97 3.84
N ALA A 383 29.67 7.13 3.36
CA ALA A 383 31.09 7.45 3.23
C ALA A 383 31.83 7.48 4.58
N LEU A 384 31.18 7.95 5.65
CA LEU A 384 31.76 7.93 7.01
C LEU A 384 32.00 6.51 7.56
N SER A 385 31.29 5.51 7.03
CA SER A 385 31.40 4.11 7.46
C SER A 385 32.40 3.31 6.62
N ALA A 386 33.01 3.92 5.59
CA ALA A 386 33.94 3.24 4.70
C ALA A 386 35.32 3.01 5.36
N PRO A 387 35.95 1.82 5.16
CA PRO A 387 37.29 1.54 5.68
C PRO A 387 38.33 2.52 5.12
N GLY A 388 39.10 3.19 5.99
CA GLY A 388 40.16 4.13 5.60
C GLY A 388 39.76 5.62 5.60
N SER A 389 38.62 5.98 6.18
CA SER A 389 38.18 7.38 6.34
C SER A 389 38.91 8.07 7.51
N ASP A 390 40.17 8.45 7.31
CA ASP A 390 40.83 9.43 8.18
C ASP A 390 40.18 10.81 7.94
N THR A 391 39.27 11.22 8.82
CA THR A 391 38.57 12.49 8.71
C THR A 391 39.52 13.67 8.94
N VAL A 392 39.95 14.32 7.86
CA VAL A 392 40.33 15.74 7.89
C VAL A 392 39.05 16.56 7.79
N GLN A 393 38.72 17.28 8.87
CA GLN A 393 37.67 18.29 8.84
C GLN A 393 38.08 19.44 7.92
N GLY A 394 37.35 19.61 6.80
CA GLY A 394 37.44 20.76 5.89
C GLY A 394 37.64 20.37 4.43
N ASN A 395 36.70 20.77 3.57
CA ASN A 395 36.71 20.63 2.10
C ASN A 395 36.75 19.20 1.51
N ALA A 396 36.15 18.21 2.18
CA ALA A 396 35.89 16.93 1.51
C ALA A 396 34.91 17.12 0.33
N PRO A 397 35.17 16.51 -0.85
CA PRO A 397 34.22 16.50 -1.97
C PRO A 397 32.87 15.91 -1.56
N LEU A 398 31.79 16.34 -2.21
CA LEU A 398 30.48 15.71 -2.06
C LEU A 398 30.58 14.21 -2.40
N ALA A 399 29.90 13.35 -1.63
CA ALA A 399 29.87 11.92 -1.90
C ALA A 399 28.92 11.65 -3.08
N PRO A 400 29.31 10.84 -4.08
CA PRO A 400 28.49 10.59 -5.26
C PRO A 400 27.29 9.68 -4.94
N PRO A 401 26.19 9.74 -5.72
CA PRO A 401 24.94 9.04 -5.42
C PRO A 401 25.09 7.51 -5.34
N GLU A 402 26.06 6.93 -6.04
CA GLU A 402 26.31 5.49 -6.07
C GLU A 402 26.82 4.94 -4.74
N VAL A 403 27.31 5.80 -3.83
CA VAL A 403 27.73 5.45 -2.46
C VAL A 403 26.53 5.32 -1.52
N GLY A 404 25.40 5.95 -1.84
CA GLY A 404 24.16 5.83 -1.07
C GLY A 404 23.50 4.47 -1.21
N GLY A 405 22.66 4.10 -0.25
CA GLY A 405 21.92 2.84 -0.26
C GLY A 405 20.95 2.73 -1.44
N ASP A 406 20.68 1.50 -1.91
CA ASP A 406 19.81 1.22 -3.06
C ASP A 406 18.39 1.80 -2.91
N GLY A 407 17.87 1.81 -1.68
CA GLY A 407 16.55 2.35 -1.33
C GLY A 407 16.52 3.88 -1.33
N TRP A 408 17.54 4.53 -0.78
CA TRP A 408 17.73 5.99 -0.86
C TRP A 408 17.82 6.43 -2.32
N GLN A 409 18.67 5.75 -3.10
CA GLN A 409 18.83 5.98 -4.52
C GLN A 409 17.50 5.87 -5.28
N SER A 410 16.72 4.83 -4.99
CA SER A 410 15.42 4.61 -5.63
C SER A 410 14.39 5.66 -5.21
N ALA A 411 14.31 6.01 -3.92
CA ALA A 411 13.39 7.02 -3.41
C ALA A 411 13.65 8.40 -4.02
N VAL A 412 14.91 8.83 -4.07
CA VAL A 412 15.27 10.12 -4.67
C VAL A 412 15.02 10.12 -6.18
N ARG A 413 15.33 9.04 -6.90
CA ARG A 413 15.02 8.96 -8.34
C ARG A 413 13.51 8.97 -8.62
N VAL A 414 12.69 8.30 -7.79
CA VAL A 414 11.23 8.38 -7.90
C VAL A 414 10.72 9.78 -7.56
N ARG A 415 11.29 10.45 -6.54
CA ARG A 415 11.00 11.88 -6.27
C ARG A 415 11.25 12.74 -7.50
N LEU A 416 12.41 12.59 -8.15
CA LEU A 416 12.73 13.31 -9.38
C LEU A 416 11.87 12.89 -10.59
N LEU A 417 11.42 11.63 -10.64
CA LEU A 417 10.44 11.17 -11.62
C LEU A 417 9.12 11.94 -11.45
N HIS A 418 8.63 12.09 -10.22
CA HIS A 418 7.44 12.87 -9.91
C HIS A 418 7.63 14.34 -10.28
N THR A 419 8.77 14.94 -9.95
CA THR A 419 9.15 16.30 -10.36
C THR A 419 9.09 16.48 -11.88
N ASN A 420 9.68 15.56 -12.63
CA ASN A 420 9.65 15.58 -14.09
C ASN A 420 8.21 15.48 -14.65
N VAL A 421 7.38 14.61 -14.07
CA VAL A 421 5.97 14.48 -14.47
C VAL A 421 5.22 15.79 -14.20
N ARG A 422 5.34 16.34 -13.00
CA ARG A 422 4.72 17.62 -12.62
C ARG A 422 5.11 18.74 -13.58
N HIS A 423 6.41 18.90 -13.81
CA HIS A 423 6.96 19.93 -14.71
C HIS A 423 6.43 19.81 -16.13
N ARG A 424 6.40 18.58 -16.68
CA ARG A 424 5.90 18.33 -18.04
C ARG A 424 4.40 18.59 -18.16
N VAL A 425 3.61 18.21 -17.15
CA VAL A 425 2.16 18.50 -17.14
C VAL A 425 1.91 20.00 -17.06
N LEU A 426 2.60 20.73 -16.17
CA LEU A 426 2.46 22.18 -16.04
C LEU A 426 2.83 22.91 -17.35
N LYS A 427 3.95 22.53 -17.99
CA LYS A 427 4.33 23.08 -19.32
C LYS A 427 3.27 22.82 -20.39
N LEU A 428 2.55 21.71 -20.34
CA LEU A 428 1.46 21.43 -21.28
C LEU A 428 0.24 22.33 -21.02
N VAL A 429 -0.09 22.56 -19.74
CA VAL A 429 -1.17 23.49 -19.35
C VAL A 429 -0.86 24.90 -19.83
N GLU A 430 0.35 25.40 -19.59
CA GLU A 430 0.79 26.73 -20.05
C GLU A 430 0.68 26.89 -21.58
N ARG A 431 1.09 25.87 -22.35
CA ARG A 431 0.99 25.89 -23.81
C ARG A 431 -0.45 25.86 -24.31
N GLY A 432 -1.31 25.09 -23.64
CA GLY A 432 -2.74 25.02 -23.93
C GLY A 432 -3.44 26.36 -23.73
N SER A 433 -3.16 27.04 -22.62
CA SER A 433 -3.69 28.38 -22.32
C SER A 433 -3.26 29.46 -23.32
N ASN A 434 -2.09 29.29 -23.94
CA ASN A 434 -1.57 30.22 -24.95
C ASN A 434 -2.07 29.96 -26.39
N GLY A 435 -3.07 29.08 -26.57
CA GLY A 435 -3.72 28.83 -27.86
C GLY A 435 -2.85 28.09 -28.90
N SER A 436 -1.76 27.45 -28.47
CA SER A 436 -0.69 26.97 -29.36
C SER A 436 -0.79 25.47 -29.74
N LEU A 437 -1.89 24.77 -29.45
CA LEU A 437 -1.93 23.30 -29.58
C LEU A 437 -3.24 22.74 -30.16
N ASP A 438 -3.12 21.95 -31.25
CA ASP A 438 -4.10 20.95 -31.71
C ASP A 438 -4.05 19.70 -30.80
N THR A 439 -4.42 19.84 -29.52
CA THR A 439 -4.56 18.67 -28.64
C THR A 439 -5.94 18.06 -28.77
N ASN A 440 -6.02 16.91 -29.43
CA ASN A 440 -7.17 15.99 -29.36
C ASN A 440 -7.31 15.30 -27.96
N GLY A 441 -6.59 15.75 -26.93
CA GLY A 441 -6.58 15.17 -25.58
C GLY A 441 -7.03 16.16 -24.52
N ASP A 442 -7.68 15.65 -23.47
CA ASP A 442 -8.19 16.43 -22.32
C ASP A 442 -7.00 17.05 -21.55
N VAL A 443 -6.92 18.39 -21.55
CA VAL A 443 -5.85 19.15 -20.88
C VAL A 443 -6.07 19.08 -19.36
N TYR A 444 -4.99 18.96 -18.59
CA TYR A 444 -5.06 18.88 -17.13
C TYR A 444 -5.61 20.17 -16.53
N ASP A 445 -6.67 20.08 -15.73
CA ASP A 445 -7.32 21.21 -15.07
C ASP A 445 -6.69 21.46 -13.69
N LEU A 446 -5.97 22.58 -13.54
CA LEU A 446 -5.27 22.94 -12.30
C LEU A 446 -6.22 23.38 -11.19
N ASP A 447 -7.28 24.12 -11.50
CA ASP A 447 -8.22 24.62 -10.50
C ASP A 447 -8.96 23.45 -9.85
N LYS A 448 -9.39 22.49 -10.68
CA LYS A 448 -10.12 21.31 -10.23
C LYS A 448 -9.24 20.29 -9.51
N ASN A 449 -8.02 20.05 -9.99
CA ASN A 449 -7.19 18.94 -9.53
C ASN A 449 -6.03 19.36 -8.62
N GLY A 450 -5.68 20.66 -8.58
CA GLY A 450 -4.48 21.16 -7.90
C GLY A 450 -3.21 20.86 -8.69
N ILE A 451 -2.06 21.25 -8.15
CA ILE A 451 -0.75 20.96 -8.76
C ILE A 451 -0.58 19.44 -8.88
N PRO A 452 -0.13 18.90 -10.03
CA PRO A 452 0.10 17.47 -10.17
C PRO A 452 1.08 16.93 -9.12
N ILE A 453 0.74 15.82 -8.48
CA ILE A 453 1.61 15.16 -7.48
C ILE A 453 1.96 16.16 -6.36
N ASN A 454 0.95 16.83 -5.82
CA ASN A 454 1.11 17.77 -4.71
C ASN A 454 1.32 17.04 -3.38
N GLN A 455 1.53 17.79 -2.29
CA GLN A 455 1.75 17.23 -0.95
C GLN A 455 0.54 16.40 -0.44
N GLU A 456 -0.69 16.68 -0.86
CA GLU A 456 -1.86 15.86 -0.51
C GLU A 456 -1.80 14.50 -1.21
N ASP A 457 -1.54 14.49 -2.52
CA ASP A 457 -1.38 13.27 -3.32
C ASP A 457 -0.26 12.39 -2.75
N MET A 458 0.87 13.01 -2.39
CA MET A 458 2.02 12.35 -1.78
C MET A 458 1.68 11.80 -0.38
N LEU A 459 0.95 12.56 0.45
CA LEU A 459 0.52 12.13 1.77
C LEU A 459 -0.41 10.91 1.69
N GLY A 460 -1.45 10.99 0.86
CA GLY A 460 -2.40 9.89 0.65
C GLY A 460 -1.72 8.65 0.09
N THR A 461 -0.80 8.83 -0.86
CA THR A 461 0.01 7.74 -1.42
C THR A 461 0.91 7.13 -0.34
N LEU A 462 1.59 7.92 0.48
CA LEU A 462 2.40 7.39 1.58
C LEU A 462 1.55 6.60 2.58
N CYS A 463 0.35 7.09 2.95
CA CYS A 463 -0.61 6.34 3.76
C CYS A 463 -0.99 4.99 3.12
N ALA A 464 -1.14 4.94 1.81
CA ALA A 464 -1.44 3.72 1.06
C ALA A 464 -0.29 2.69 1.09
N PHE A 465 0.96 3.12 1.29
CA PHE A 465 2.11 2.21 1.49
C PHE A 465 2.41 1.91 2.97
N ALA A 466 2.05 2.81 3.88
CA ALA A 466 2.42 2.74 5.29
C ALA A 466 1.29 2.20 6.19
N SER A 467 0.19 2.95 6.34
CA SER A 467 -0.91 2.59 7.23
C SER A 467 -1.82 1.55 6.60
N ALA A 468 -2.14 1.67 5.30
CA ALA A 468 -3.10 0.78 4.65
C ALA A 468 -2.71 -0.72 4.72
N PRO A 469 -1.45 -1.13 4.50
CA PRO A 469 -1.02 -2.52 4.72
C PRO A 469 -1.33 -2.99 6.14
N LEU A 470 -0.99 -2.21 7.17
CA LEU A 470 -1.23 -2.59 8.56
C LEU A 470 -2.72 -2.67 8.90
N ALA A 471 -3.52 -1.71 8.41
CA ALA A 471 -4.95 -1.67 8.64
C ALA A 471 -5.67 -2.86 7.97
N MET A 472 -5.30 -3.18 6.73
CA MET A 472 -5.95 -4.22 5.93
C MET A 472 -5.43 -5.63 6.18
N LEU A 473 -4.23 -5.79 6.74
CA LEU A 473 -3.77 -7.09 7.27
C LEU A 473 -4.80 -7.70 8.22
N GLN A 474 -5.49 -6.88 9.00
CA GLN A 474 -6.54 -7.33 9.90
C GLN A 474 -7.78 -7.84 9.16
N ARG A 475 -8.13 -7.30 7.99
CA ARG A 475 -9.20 -7.87 7.13
C ARG A 475 -8.79 -9.20 6.49
N ILE A 476 -7.49 -9.43 6.31
CA ILE A 476 -6.93 -10.73 5.92
C ILE A 476 -6.84 -11.67 7.12
N GLY A 477 -6.91 -11.16 8.34
CA GLY A 477 -6.86 -11.90 9.60
C GLY A 477 -5.47 -12.03 10.22
N VAL A 478 -4.60 -11.07 9.94
CA VAL A 478 -3.28 -10.94 10.54
C VAL A 478 -3.25 -9.69 11.42
N SER A 479 -2.76 -9.83 12.65
CA SER A 479 -2.65 -8.72 13.61
C SER A 479 -1.18 -8.52 14.03
N PRO A 480 -0.49 -7.54 13.43
CA PRO A 480 0.83 -7.11 13.89
C PRO A 480 0.78 -6.58 15.34
N SER A 481 1.86 -6.78 16.08
CA SER A 481 2.04 -6.18 17.41
C SER A 481 2.13 -4.66 17.35
N ALA A 482 1.87 -3.99 18.47
CA ALA A 482 1.99 -2.54 18.58
C ALA A 482 3.38 -2.04 18.15
N GLN A 483 4.44 -2.77 18.55
CA GLN A 483 5.82 -2.44 18.20
C GLN A 483 6.08 -2.60 16.69
N GLU A 484 5.63 -3.70 16.07
CA GLU A 484 5.78 -3.88 14.62
C GLU A 484 5.05 -2.78 13.83
N ARG A 485 3.87 -2.36 14.30
CA ARG A 485 3.15 -1.23 13.69
C ARG A 485 3.93 0.07 13.83
N LYS A 486 4.47 0.37 15.03
CA LYS A 486 5.29 1.56 15.30
C LYS A 486 6.53 1.59 14.39
N ASP A 487 7.28 0.49 14.33
CA ASP A 487 8.51 0.41 13.54
C ASP A 487 8.24 0.45 12.03
N TYR A 488 7.16 -0.16 11.54
CA TYR A 488 6.79 -0.10 10.12
C TYR A 488 6.35 1.32 9.71
N ILE A 489 5.59 2.02 10.56
CA ILE A 489 5.22 3.42 10.31
C ILE A 489 6.44 4.33 10.36
N ALA A 490 7.36 4.12 11.31
CA ALA A 490 8.62 4.87 11.39
C ALA A 490 9.50 4.68 10.15
N LEU A 491 9.58 3.45 9.62
CA LEU A 491 10.26 3.15 8.36
C LEU A 491 9.68 3.96 7.20
N TRP A 492 8.35 3.96 7.03
CA TRP A 492 7.72 4.72 5.96
C TRP A 492 7.73 6.23 6.18
N ARG A 493 7.74 6.71 7.43
CA ARG A 493 7.99 8.13 7.75
C ARG A 493 9.37 8.56 7.25
N HIS A 494 10.40 7.74 7.51
CA HIS A 494 11.76 7.94 6.99
C HIS A 494 11.80 7.94 5.45
N ILE A 495 11.11 7.01 4.79
CA ILE A 495 10.99 6.97 3.32
C ILE A 495 10.26 8.22 2.79
N GLY A 496 9.21 8.66 3.48
CA GLY A 496 8.42 9.84 3.13
C GLY A 496 9.25 11.12 3.01
N PHE A 497 10.26 11.28 3.88
CA PHE A 497 11.19 12.41 3.81
C PHE A 497 11.98 12.40 2.50
N TYR A 498 12.59 11.27 2.12
CA TYR A 498 13.34 11.18 0.86
C TYR A 498 12.45 11.25 -0.38
N MET A 499 11.16 10.93 -0.24
CA MET A 499 10.15 11.11 -1.29
C MET A 499 9.66 12.57 -1.43
N GLY A 500 10.09 13.49 -0.56
CA GLY A 500 9.80 14.92 -0.65
C GLY A 500 8.57 15.39 0.11
N ILE A 501 8.09 14.63 1.10
CA ILE A 501 7.00 15.07 1.96
C ILE A 501 7.54 15.99 3.06
N GLU A 502 6.83 17.08 3.33
CA GLU A 502 7.23 18.08 4.32
C GLU A 502 7.48 17.46 5.71
N PRO A 503 8.63 17.76 6.36
CA PRO A 503 8.95 17.24 7.70
C PRO A 503 7.89 17.55 8.76
N ALA A 504 7.27 18.74 8.69
CA ALA A 504 6.21 19.15 9.60
C ALA A 504 4.94 18.28 9.46
N LEU A 505 4.65 17.84 8.23
CA LEU A 505 3.54 16.95 7.93
C LEU A 505 3.86 15.51 8.37
N LEU A 506 5.08 15.04 8.14
CA LEU A 506 5.54 13.71 8.60
C LEU A 506 5.49 13.58 10.13
N ARG A 507 5.90 14.63 10.86
CA ARG A 507 5.85 14.67 12.33
C ARG A 507 4.45 14.46 12.87
N CYS A 508 3.42 15.05 12.25
CA CYS A 508 2.06 15.00 12.76
C CYS A 508 1.27 13.80 12.18
N ALA A 509 1.41 13.52 10.89
CA ALA A 509 0.64 12.48 10.19
C ALA A 509 1.15 11.06 10.49
N PHE A 510 2.44 10.91 10.76
CA PHE A 510 3.07 9.62 11.03
C PHE A 510 3.77 9.59 12.39
N ALA A 511 3.36 10.43 13.35
CA ALA A 511 3.91 10.46 14.71
C ALA A 511 3.98 9.04 15.33
N ASP A 512 2.88 8.32 15.19
CA ASP A 512 2.69 6.93 15.61
C ASP A 512 1.71 6.21 14.64
N ALA A 513 1.42 4.94 14.94
CA ALA A 513 0.51 4.15 14.11
C ALA A 513 -0.95 4.63 14.15
N GLN A 514 -1.40 5.31 15.21
CA GLN A 514 -2.75 5.84 15.29
C GLN A 514 -2.89 7.11 14.45
N ALA A 515 -1.91 8.01 14.52
CA ALA A 515 -1.83 9.20 13.68
C ALA A 515 -1.83 8.80 12.19
N ALA A 516 -1.08 7.77 11.83
CA ALA A 516 -1.04 7.26 10.45
C ALA A 516 -2.40 6.68 10.00
N ASP A 517 -3.12 5.98 10.88
CA ASP A 517 -4.47 5.47 10.59
C ASP A 517 -5.50 6.60 10.43
N ARG A 518 -5.41 7.65 11.26
CA ARG A 518 -6.26 8.85 11.13
C ARG A 518 -5.97 9.59 9.83
N THR A 519 -4.69 9.76 9.51
CA THR A 519 -4.26 10.37 8.25
C THR A 519 -4.75 9.59 7.05
N LEU A 520 -4.64 8.25 7.05
CA LEU A 520 -5.18 7.40 5.98
C LEU A 520 -6.69 7.64 5.80
N TRP A 521 -7.45 7.68 6.89
CA TRP A 521 -8.89 7.90 6.78
C TRP A 521 -9.22 9.32 6.27
N CYS A 522 -8.57 10.36 6.80
CA CYS A 522 -8.80 11.76 6.39
C CYS A 522 -8.42 11.98 4.92
N THR A 523 -7.32 11.39 4.46
CA THR A 523 -6.91 11.47 3.05
C THR A 523 -7.86 10.71 2.13
N VAL A 524 -8.33 9.52 2.52
CA VAL A 524 -9.38 8.80 1.75
C VAL A 524 -10.67 9.61 1.68
N LEU A 525 -11.10 10.21 2.80
CA LEU A 525 -12.28 11.09 2.84
C LEU A 525 -12.16 12.22 1.82
N HIS A 526 -11.03 12.93 1.81
CA HIS A 526 -10.85 14.10 0.94
C HIS A 526 -10.61 13.73 -0.53
N LEU A 527 -9.73 12.74 -0.80
CA LEU A 527 -9.39 12.30 -2.17
C LEU A 527 -10.58 11.66 -2.90
N PHE A 528 -11.51 11.04 -2.19
CA PHE A 528 -12.69 10.39 -2.77
C PHE A 528 -14.00 11.19 -2.59
N SER A 529 -13.95 12.40 -2.02
CA SER A 529 -15.12 13.26 -1.81
C SER A 529 -15.96 13.48 -3.07
N GLN A 530 -15.32 13.58 -4.24
CA GLN A 530 -16.00 13.83 -5.52
C GLN A 530 -16.54 12.56 -6.21
N VAL A 531 -16.18 11.36 -5.73
CA VAL A 531 -16.61 10.09 -6.36
C VAL A 531 -18.10 9.86 -6.17
N GLU A 532 -18.66 10.24 -5.01
CA GLU A 532 -20.07 10.00 -4.73
C GLU A 532 -21.00 11.11 -5.26
N VAL A 533 -20.47 12.31 -5.55
CA VAL A 533 -21.25 13.45 -6.08
C VAL A 533 -21.78 13.18 -7.51
N LEU A 534 -21.15 12.27 -8.24
CA LEU A 534 -21.61 11.81 -9.55
C LEU A 534 -22.85 10.89 -9.49
N ASN A 535 -23.25 10.44 -8.29
CA ASN A 535 -24.53 9.75 -8.08
C ASN A 535 -25.70 10.70 -7.77
N GLY A 536 -25.44 11.99 -7.47
CA GLY A 536 -26.43 12.90 -6.88
C GLY A 536 -27.01 14.00 -7.78
N HIS A 537 -26.37 14.37 -8.88
CA HIS A 537 -26.74 15.56 -9.67
C HIS A 537 -27.53 15.29 -10.96
N LEU A 538 -27.89 14.05 -11.24
CA LEU A 538 -28.80 13.71 -12.32
C LEU A 538 -29.89 12.80 -11.76
N GLY A 539 -31.09 13.36 -11.60
CA GLY A 539 -32.29 12.55 -11.45
C GLY A 539 -32.38 11.62 -12.67
N GLY A 540 -32.15 10.33 -12.46
CA GLY A 540 -32.18 9.32 -13.52
C GLY A 540 -30.89 8.49 -13.60
N HIS A 541 -31.04 7.21 -13.24
CA HIS A 541 -30.22 6.05 -13.64
C HIS A 541 -28.85 6.31 -14.28
N SER A 542 -27.88 6.79 -13.50
CA SER A 542 -26.48 6.90 -13.94
C SER A 542 -25.64 5.77 -13.34
N GLN A 543 -25.05 4.94 -14.20
CA GLN A 543 -24.18 3.81 -13.85
C GLN A 543 -22.90 4.29 -13.13
N PRO A 544 -22.28 3.50 -12.23
CA PRO A 544 -21.02 3.85 -11.60
C PRO A 544 -19.92 4.10 -12.65
N ILE A 545 -19.17 5.18 -12.49
CA ILE A 545 -18.25 5.70 -13.52
C ILE A 545 -16.97 4.85 -13.59
N MET A 546 -16.82 4.15 -14.71
CA MET A 546 -15.65 3.32 -15.04
C MET A 546 -14.51 4.14 -15.67
N GLN A 547 -13.78 4.96 -14.91
CA GLN A 547 -12.66 5.75 -15.48
C GLN A 547 -11.33 5.70 -14.72
N GLY A 548 -11.21 4.86 -13.68
CA GLY A 548 -9.98 4.71 -12.89
C GLY A 548 -9.10 3.52 -13.31
N PRO A 549 -7.87 3.42 -12.76
CA PRO A 549 -6.93 2.33 -13.04
C PRO A 549 -7.36 0.98 -12.43
N THR A 550 -8.38 0.94 -11.57
CA THR A 550 -8.78 -0.28 -10.81
C THR A 550 -8.95 -1.49 -11.71
N ILE A 551 -9.90 -1.46 -12.65
CA ILE A 551 -10.20 -2.61 -13.50
C ILE A 551 -9.01 -2.95 -14.42
N PRO A 552 -8.38 -1.98 -15.11
CA PRO A 552 -7.18 -2.27 -15.91
C PRO A 552 -6.05 -2.94 -15.12
N VAL A 553 -5.78 -2.48 -13.89
CA VAL A 553 -4.77 -3.09 -13.00
C VAL A 553 -5.14 -4.53 -12.67
N LEU A 554 -6.40 -4.80 -12.28
CA LEU A 554 -6.82 -6.16 -11.94
C LEU A 554 -6.79 -7.11 -13.15
N ILE A 555 -7.17 -6.63 -14.34
CA ILE A 555 -7.04 -7.40 -15.59
C ILE A 555 -5.57 -7.67 -15.89
N ALA A 556 -4.70 -6.67 -15.74
CA ALA A 556 -3.28 -6.81 -15.99
C ALA A 556 -2.61 -7.81 -15.04
N CYS A 557 -3.10 -8.03 -13.83
CA CYS A 557 -2.55 -9.02 -12.90
C CYS A 557 -3.11 -10.44 -13.11
N ALA A 558 -4.32 -10.55 -13.65
CA ALA A 558 -5.04 -11.81 -13.74
C ALA A 558 -4.31 -12.85 -14.59
N ASP A 559 -4.46 -14.12 -14.18
CA ASP A 559 -4.02 -15.30 -14.93
C ASP A 559 -2.50 -15.36 -15.19
N ARG A 560 -1.70 -14.56 -14.45
CA ARG A 560 -0.22 -14.54 -14.55
C ARG A 560 0.46 -15.53 -13.62
N PRO A 561 1.65 -16.05 -14.01
CA PRO A 561 2.48 -16.87 -13.13
C PRO A 561 2.92 -16.10 -11.87
N PRO A 562 3.24 -16.80 -10.76
CA PRO A 562 3.26 -18.26 -10.63
C PRO A 562 1.92 -18.88 -10.22
N PHE A 563 0.95 -18.06 -9.80
CA PHE A 563 -0.29 -18.57 -9.18
C PHE A 563 -1.48 -18.65 -10.14
N HIS A 564 -1.44 -17.96 -11.28
CA HIS A 564 -2.54 -17.88 -12.25
C HIS A 564 -3.88 -17.54 -11.58
N THR A 565 -3.86 -16.49 -10.73
CA THR A 565 -5.04 -16.06 -9.99
C THR A 565 -6.05 -15.44 -10.97
N PRO A 566 -7.30 -15.94 -11.05
CA PRO A 566 -8.25 -15.44 -12.03
C PRO A 566 -8.76 -14.05 -11.68
N LEU A 567 -9.22 -13.29 -12.67
CA LEU A 567 -9.76 -11.93 -12.48
C LEU A 567 -10.86 -11.88 -11.41
N SER A 568 -11.77 -12.87 -11.38
CA SER A 568 -12.82 -12.95 -10.35
C SER A 568 -12.28 -13.01 -8.91
N ALA A 569 -11.08 -13.55 -8.70
CA ALA A 569 -10.43 -13.59 -7.40
C ALA A 569 -9.79 -12.23 -7.06
N HIS A 570 -9.13 -11.59 -8.03
CA HIS A 570 -8.62 -10.23 -7.88
C HIS A 570 -9.74 -9.23 -7.54
N VAL A 571 -10.90 -9.32 -8.21
CA VAL A 571 -12.09 -8.52 -7.89
C VAL A 571 -12.58 -8.82 -6.47
N ALA A 572 -12.77 -10.09 -6.12
CA ALA A 572 -13.23 -10.49 -4.78
C ALA A 572 -12.33 -9.97 -3.66
N ILE A 573 -11.00 -10.13 -3.81
CA ILE A 573 -10.01 -9.65 -2.85
C ILE A 573 -10.09 -8.13 -2.74
N SER A 574 -10.14 -7.40 -3.86
CA SER A 574 -10.26 -5.94 -3.85
C SER A 574 -11.51 -5.47 -3.13
N ARG A 575 -12.67 -6.07 -3.42
CA ARG A 575 -13.93 -5.73 -2.73
C ARG A 575 -13.86 -5.92 -1.22
N ARG A 576 -13.25 -7.02 -0.76
CA ARG A 576 -13.10 -7.29 0.67
C ARG A 576 -12.22 -6.27 1.37
N LEU A 577 -11.13 -5.85 0.74
CA LEU A 577 -10.23 -4.87 1.34
C LEU A 577 -10.79 -3.46 1.29
N LEU A 578 -11.42 -3.06 0.19
CA LEU A 578 -11.96 -1.71 0.01
C LEU A 578 -13.22 -1.45 0.84
N GLY A 579 -14.01 -2.48 1.12
CA GLY A 579 -15.36 -2.30 1.65
C GLY A 579 -16.38 -2.13 0.54
N LYS A 580 -17.67 -2.25 0.89
CA LYS A 580 -18.76 -2.29 -0.08
C LYS A 580 -18.92 -0.94 -0.79
N SER A 581 -18.97 0.15 -0.04
CA SER A 581 -19.31 1.49 -0.57
C SER A 581 -18.26 1.98 -1.57
N LEU A 582 -16.98 1.85 -1.23
CA LEU A 582 -15.88 2.20 -2.14
C LEU A 582 -15.81 1.23 -3.33
N ALA A 583 -15.97 -0.07 -3.11
CA ALA A 583 -15.94 -1.05 -4.18
C ALA A 583 -17.09 -0.88 -5.20
N ASP A 584 -18.30 -0.57 -4.73
CA ASP A 584 -19.46 -0.31 -5.57
C ASP A 584 -19.27 0.98 -6.37
N SER A 585 -18.69 2.01 -5.75
CA SER A 585 -18.34 3.27 -6.42
C SER A 585 -17.28 3.07 -7.51
N LEU A 586 -16.41 2.07 -7.35
CA LEU A 586 -15.41 1.65 -8.34
C LEU A 586 -15.94 0.59 -9.33
N ALA A 587 -17.26 0.34 -9.34
CA ALA A 587 -17.92 -0.61 -10.23
C ALA A 587 -17.39 -2.07 -10.14
N LEU A 588 -16.87 -2.49 -8.98
CA LEU A 588 -16.40 -3.86 -8.80
C LEU A 588 -17.60 -4.83 -8.65
N PRO A 589 -17.71 -5.93 -9.42
CA PRO A 589 -18.82 -6.88 -9.30
C PRO A 589 -18.88 -7.57 -7.94
N ALA A 590 -20.08 -7.76 -7.40
CA ALA A 590 -20.26 -8.67 -6.26
C ALA A 590 -19.75 -10.08 -6.59
N SER A 591 -19.10 -10.72 -5.62
CA SER A 591 -18.53 -12.05 -5.81
C SER A 591 -19.56 -13.14 -5.52
N SER A 592 -19.43 -14.27 -6.23
CA SER A 592 -20.24 -15.47 -5.93
C SER A 592 -19.87 -16.04 -4.56
N ALA A 593 -20.81 -16.74 -3.91
CA ALA A 593 -20.55 -17.30 -2.59
C ALA A 593 -19.36 -18.28 -2.58
N ARG A 594 -19.23 -19.10 -3.62
CA ARG A 594 -18.07 -19.98 -3.82
C ARG A 594 -16.76 -19.21 -3.91
N ARG A 595 -16.76 -18.06 -4.59
CA ARG A 595 -15.55 -17.21 -4.70
C ARG A 595 -15.16 -16.63 -3.35
N GLU A 596 -16.12 -16.22 -2.53
CA GLU A 596 -15.86 -15.71 -1.17
C GLU A 596 -15.19 -16.77 -0.30
N VAL A 597 -15.69 -18.02 -0.31
CA VAL A 597 -15.06 -19.13 0.42
C VAL A 597 -13.62 -19.38 -0.07
N LEU A 598 -13.39 -19.34 -1.39
CA LEU A 598 -12.04 -19.50 -1.94
C LEU A 598 -11.10 -18.36 -1.51
N SER A 599 -11.59 -17.13 -1.44
CA SER A 599 -10.83 -15.99 -0.93
C SER A 599 -10.48 -16.15 0.55
N ASP A 600 -11.41 -16.68 1.38
CA ASP A 600 -11.12 -17.02 2.77
C ASP A 600 -10.04 -18.10 2.90
N ILE A 601 -10.10 -19.14 2.07
CA ILE A 601 -9.08 -20.19 2.03
C ILE A 601 -7.72 -19.60 1.66
N ALA A 602 -7.67 -18.68 0.69
CA ALA A 602 -6.43 -18.00 0.30
C ALA A 602 -5.88 -17.13 1.45
N PHE A 603 -6.74 -16.38 2.13
CA PHE A 603 -6.36 -15.57 3.30
C PHE A 603 -5.85 -16.43 4.45
N LEU A 604 -6.53 -17.55 4.73
CA LEU A 604 -6.08 -18.54 5.71
C LEU A 604 -4.70 -19.11 5.33
N GLY A 605 -4.49 -19.43 4.05
CA GLY A 605 -3.20 -19.89 3.54
C GLY A 605 -2.07 -18.89 3.77
N MET A 606 -2.36 -17.58 3.69
CA MET A 606 -1.40 -16.52 4.04
C MET A 606 -1.16 -16.40 5.54
N GLN A 607 -2.18 -16.60 6.37
CA GLN A 607 -2.08 -16.55 7.83
C GLN A 607 -1.26 -17.71 8.41
N VAL A 608 -1.42 -18.93 7.88
CA VAL A 608 -0.84 -20.15 8.46
C VAL A 608 0.68 -20.06 8.69
N PRO A 609 1.52 -19.66 7.71
CA PRO A 609 2.96 -19.52 7.93
C PRO A 609 3.33 -18.48 9.00
N ILE A 610 2.54 -17.41 9.12
CA ILE A 610 2.76 -16.33 10.08
C ILE A 610 2.45 -16.82 11.49
N LEU A 611 1.28 -17.45 11.67
CA LEU A 611 0.86 -18.00 12.96
C LEU A 611 1.79 -19.12 13.40
N PHE A 612 2.19 -19.99 12.47
CA PHE A 612 3.17 -21.04 12.74
C PHE A 612 4.50 -20.42 13.21
N GLY A 613 5.07 -19.46 12.49
CA GLY A 613 6.31 -18.79 12.91
C GLY A 613 6.22 -18.12 14.29
N ARG A 614 5.04 -17.59 14.65
CA ARG A 614 4.80 -16.94 15.94
C ARG A 614 4.73 -17.93 17.10
N PHE A 615 4.04 -19.05 16.94
CA PHE A 615 3.75 -20.00 18.01
C PHE A 615 4.67 -21.23 18.03
N TYR A 616 5.34 -21.55 16.92
CA TYR A 616 6.19 -22.71 16.83
C TYR A 616 7.42 -22.55 17.76
N PRO A 617 7.67 -23.50 18.69
CA PRO A 617 8.72 -23.35 19.70
C PRO A 617 10.13 -23.16 19.13
N ARG A 618 10.40 -23.72 17.94
CA ARG A 618 11.69 -23.60 17.26
C ARG A 618 11.82 -22.20 16.62
N ARG A 619 12.24 -21.20 17.40
CA ARG A 619 12.48 -19.81 16.94
C ARG A 619 13.40 -19.69 15.71
N ARG A 620 14.28 -20.67 15.53
CA ARG A 620 15.17 -20.80 14.36
C ARG A 620 14.38 -20.88 13.04
N TRP A 621 13.19 -21.49 13.06
CA TRP A 621 12.35 -21.65 11.88
C TRP A 621 11.89 -20.30 11.34
N GLU A 622 11.35 -19.43 12.19
CA GLU A 622 10.89 -18.10 11.78
C GLU A 622 12.05 -17.22 11.33
N ARG A 623 13.17 -17.24 12.07
CA ARG A 623 14.38 -16.52 11.66
C ARG A 623 14.83 -16.95 10.27
N ARG A 624 14.92 -18.26 10.00
CA ARG A 624 15.32 -18.77 8.68
C ARG A 624 14.29 -18.47 7.60
N ARG A 625 12.99 -18.48 7.92
CA ARG A 625 11.93 -18.05 6.99
C ARG A 625 12.16 -16.61 6.54
N LEU A 626 12.42 -15.69 7.47
CA LEU A 626 12.66 -14.27 7.15
C LEU A 626 13.95 -14.08 6.33
N GLU A 627 15.04 -14.76 6.71
CA GLU A 627 16.31 -14.74 5.97
C GLU A 627 16.14 -15.21 4.51
N LEU A 628 15.35 -16.28 4.28
CA LEU A 628 15.10 -16.80 2.94
C LEU A 628 14.09 -15.96 2.15
N ALA A 629 13.09 -15.37 2.82
CA ALA A 629 12.04 -14.59 2.17
C ALA A 629 12.60 -13.38 1.41
N ARG A 630 13.64 -12.71 1.96
CA ARG A 630 14.30 -11.54 1.37
C ARG A 630 14.79 -11.78 -0.07
N PRO A 631 15.81 -12.64 -0.29
CA PRO A 631 16.34 -12.90 -1.63
C PRO A 631 15.35 -13.65 -2.54
N LEU A 632 14.48 -14.51 -2.00
CA LEU A 632 13.51 -15.25 -2.81
C LEU A 632 12.40 -14.34 -3.37
N LEU A 633 11.90 -13.40 -2.56
CA LEU A 633 10.92 -12.43 -3.02
C LEU A 633 11.53 -11.49 -4.06
N ARG A 634 12.75 -10.99 -3.82
CA ARG A 634 13.51 -10.21 -4.80
C ARG A 634 13.65 -10.96 -6.12
N ARG A 635 14.04 -12.23 -6.07
CA ARG A 635 14.20 -13.07 -7.26
C ARG A 635 12.88 -13.25 -8.01
N LEU A 636 11.77 -13.46 -7.30
CA LEU A 636 10.45 -13.59 -7.91
C LEU A 636 10.06 -12.34 -8.71
N ILE A 637 10.28 -11.15 -8.15
CA ILE A 637 9.99 -9.88 -8.82
C ILE A 637 10.90 -9.67 -10.03
N VAL A 638 12.22 -9.86 -9.86
CA VAL A 638 13.19 -9.75 -10.97
C VAL A 638 12.89 -10.73 -12.10
N PHE A 639 12.52 -11.97 -11.77
CA PHE A 639 12.10 -12.96 -12.77
C PHE A 639 10.82 -12.53 -13.49
N SER A 640 9.82 -12.05 -12.75
CA SER A 640 8.54 -11.57 -13.30
C SER A 640 8.74 -10.34 -14.20
N PHE A 641 9.81 -9.58 -13.99
CA PHE A 641 10.23 -8.43 -14.80
C PHE A 641 11.19 -8.82 -15.95
N GLY A 642 11.38 -10.11 -16.22
CA GLY A 642 12.23 -10.59 -17.32
C GLY A 642 13.73 -10.52 -17.04
N ASN A 643 14.15 -10.75 -15.80
CA ASN A 643 15.54 -10.63 -15.31
C ASN A 643 16.13 -9.23 -15.44
N LYS A 644 15.27 -8.23 -15.25
CA LYS A 644 15.62 -6.82 -15.36
C LYS A 644 15.32 -6.09 -14.05
N ARG A 645 15.88 -4.88 -13.93
CA ARG A 645 15.53 -3.88 -12.92
C ARG A 645 15.41 -2.50 -13.55
N THR A 646 14.46 -1.71 -13.07
CA THR A 646 14.33 -0.30 -13.44
C THR A 646 15.33 0.56 -12.67
N ARG A 647 15.77 1.66 -13.30
CA ARG A 647 16.54 2.73 -12.67
C ARG A 647 15.67 3.92 -12.25
N PHE A 648 14.37 3.90 -12.56
CA PHE A 648 13.44 5.01 -12.33
C PHE A 648 13.85 6.32 -13.03
N GLU A 649 14.47 6.20 -14.21
CA GLU A 649 14.87 7.34 -15.04
C GLU A 649 13.78 7.72 -16.05
N MET A 650 13.71 9.00 -16.40
CA MET A 650 12.87 9.46 -17.51
C MET A 650 13.51 9.09 -18.85
N PRO A 651 12.73 8.68 -19.86
CA PRO A 651 13.26 8.43 -21.20
C PRO A 651 13.87 9.69 -21.83
N SER A 652 14.93 9.49 -22.63
CA SER A 652 15.63 10.56 -23.34
C SER A 652 14.73 11.17 -24.44
N SER A 653 14.72 12.50 -24.54
CA SER A 653 13.94 13.23 -25.55
C SER A 653 14.62 13.23 -26.92
N SER A 654 15.06 12.08 -27.44
CA SER A 654 15.64 12.01 -28.78
C SER A 654 14.52 11.89 -29.82
N LYS A 655 14.43 12.89 -30.69
CA LYS A 655 13.58 12.93 -31.90
C LYS A 655 13.80 11.73 -32.86
N GLU A 656 14.73 10.82 -32.58
CA GLU A 656 15.01 9.66 -33.43
C GLU A 656 14.04 8.48 -33.22
N GLN A 657 13.29 8.43 -32.12
CA GLN A 657 12.23 7.42 -31.97
C GLN A 657 11.01 7.68 -32.86
N SER A 658 10.83 8.89 -33.40
CA SER A 658 9.74 9.16 -34.35
C SER A 658 9.99 8.57 -35.75
N HIS A 659 11.22 8.18 -36.10
CA HIS A 659 11.54 7.61 -37.43
C HIS A 659 11.63 6.07 -37.47
N LYS A 660 11.75 5.38 -36.33
CA LYS A 660 11.58 3.91 -36.27
C LYS A 660 10.14 3.46 -35.98
N ALA A 661 9.20 4.40 -35.84
CA ALA A 661 7.80 4.17 -35.49
C ALA A 661 6.87 3.87 -36.69
N GLN A 662 7.39 3.28 -37.78
CA GLN A 662 6.58 2.86 -38.93
C GLN A 662 6.36 1.34 -39.03
N GLY A 663 6.81 0.53 -38.06
CA GLY A 663 6.81 -0.93 -38.19
C GLY A 663 6.12 -1.77 -37.10
N GLU A 664 5.70 -1.22 -35.96
CA GLU A 664 5.11 -2.02 -34.87
C GLU A 664 3.87 -1.32 -34.31
N GLY A 665 2.80 -2.10 -34.07
CA GLY A 665 1.41 -1.65 -33.89
C GLY A 665 1.19 -0.45 -32.96
N GLU A 666 0.10 0.28 -33.22
CA GLU A 666 -0.38 1.49 -32.54
C GLU A 666 0.09 1.61 -31.07
N ARG A 667 1.25 2.23 -30.84
CA ARG A 667 1.61 2.70 -29.49
C ARG A 667 0.64 3.82 -29.11
N GLU A 668 0.00 3.69 -27.96
CA GLU A 668 -0.83 4.74 -27.36
C GLU A 668 -0.07 6.07 -27.37
N ARG A 669 -0.67 7.12 -27.92
CA ARG A 669 -0.12 8.47 -27.75
C ARG A 669 -0.37 8.89 -26.29
N VAL A 670 0.67 9.38 -25.65
CA VAL A 670 0.66 9.78 -24.23
C VAL A 670 1.26 11.18 -24.12
N ASN A 671 0.70 12.01 -23.24
CA ASN A 671 1.17 13.39 -23.06
C ASN A 671 2.55 13.45 -22.39
N VAL A 672 2.85 12.50 -21.48
CA VAL A 672 4.13 12.40 -20.78
C VAL A 672 4.64 10.95 -20.77
N GLU A 673 5.72 10.67 -21.51
CA GLU A 673 6.36 9.36 -21.48
C GLU A 673 7.26 9.20 -20.24
N THR A 674 7.02 8.14 -19.48
CA THR A 674 7.71 7.82 -18.21
C THR A 674 8.40 6.45 -18.25
N GLN A 675 8.42 5.79 -19.41
CA GLN A 675 8.89 4.41 -19.57
C GLN A 675 10.31 4.44 -20.13
N SER A 676 11.32 4.19 -19.29
CA SER A 676 12.69 4.03 -19.79
C SER A 676 12.85 2.64 -20.41
N SER A 677 13.44 2.58 -21.61
CA SER A 677 13.88 1.33 -22.23
C SER A 677 15.19 0.80 -21.65
N GLU A 678 15.90 1.61 -20.86
CA GLU A 678 17.18 1.28 -20.25
C GLU A 678 16.96 0.57 -18.91
N HIS A 679 16.88 -0.75 -18.98
CA HIS A 679 16.83 -1.60 -17.79
C HIS A 679 18.17 -2.26 -17.52
N LEU A 680 18.50 -2.39 -16.23
CA LEU A 680 19.66 -3.16 -15.79
C LEU A 680 19.34 -4.65 -15.87
N THR A 681 20.13 -5.39 -16.65
CA THR A 681 20.07 -6.85 -16.63
C THR A 681 20.61 -7.34 -15.29
N VAL A 682 19.85 -8.20 -14.61
CA VAL A 682 20.28 -8.82 -13.35
C VAL A 682 20.84 -10.21 -13.65
N PRO A 683 22.13 -10.46 -13.39
CA PRO A 683 22.72 -11.79 -13.57
C PRO A 683 21.98 -12.84 -12.74
N GLU A 684 21.82 -14.03 -13.31
CA GLU A 684 21.12 -15.12 -12.65
C GLU A 684 22.11 -16.12 -12.01
N ASP A 685 22.18 -16.12 -10.68
CA ASP A 685 22.80 -17.23 -9.95
C ASP A 685 21.79 -18.35 -9.71
N LYS A 686 21.58 -19.17 -10.75
CA LYS A 686 20.65 -20.31 -10.71
C LYS A 686 20.98 -21.27 -9.57
N LYS A 687 22.25 -21.56 -9.33
CA LYS A 687 22.69 -22.55 -8.33
C LYS A 687 22.37 -22.07 -6.92
N HIS A 688 22.69 -20.81 -6.62
CA HIS A 688 22.39 -20.20 -5.32
C HIS A 688 20.87 -20.11 -5.10
N MET A 689 20.12 -19.60 -6.07
CA MET A 689 18.65 -19.47 -5.97
C MET A 689 17.95 -20.84 -5.81
N MET A 690 18.39 -21.87 -6.54
CA MET A 690 17.86 -23.23 -6.37
C MET A 690 18.15 -23.83 -5.00
N ARG A 691 19.26 -23.44 -4.35
CA ARG A 691 19.59 -23.85 -2.98
C ARG A 691 18.63 -23.19 -1.99
N LEU A 692 18.48 -21.88 -2.05
CA LEU A 692 17.54 -21.13 -1.19
C LEU A 692 16.10 -21.62 -1.35
N ALA A 693 15.66 -21.88 -2.59
CA ALA A 693 14.33 -22.41 -2.85
C ALA A 693 14.12 -23.84 -2.32
N ARG A 694 15.17 -24.68 -2.30
CA ARG A 694 15.12 -26.00 -1.68
C ARG A 694 14.96 -25.89 -0.17
N GLU A 695 15.70 -25.00 0.47
CA GLU A 695 15.60 -24.75 1.91
C GLU A 695 14.23 -24.20 2.30
N TRP A 696 13.69 -23.26 1.52
CA TRP A 696 12.33 -22.75 1.72
C TRP A 696 11.28 -23.86 1.66
N ARG A 697 11.37 -24.76 0.66
CA ARG A 697 10.48 -25.93 0.57
C ARG A 697 10.61 -26.85 1.77
N TRP A 698 11.81 -27.03 2.30
CA TRP A 698 12.02 -27.85 3.50
C TRP A 698 11.36 -27.22 4.74
N LEU A 699 11.51 -25.91 4.95
CA LEU A 699 10.81 -25.19 6.03
C LEU A 699 9.29 -25.32 5.94
N MET A 700 8.73 -25.17 4.73
CA MET A 700 7.28 -25.31 4.52
C MET A 700 6.81 -26.75 4.75
N ARG A 701 7.61 -27.75 4.37
CA ARG A 701 7.31 -29.17 4.66
C ARG A 701 7.38 -29.48 6.17
N GLU A 702 8.34 -28.92 6.89
CA GLU A 702 8.42 -29.02 8.36
C GLU A 702 7.13 -28.48 9.00
N MET A 703 6.68 -27.29 8.59
CA MET A 703 5.41 -26.72 9.05
C MET A 703 4.22 -27.63 8.77
N VAL A 704 4.07 -28.09 7.53
CA VAL A 704 2.95 -28.98 7.14
C VAL A 704 2.98 -30.28 7.94
N ALA A 705 4.15 -30.91 8.09
CA ALA A 705 4.29 -32.15 8.86
C ALA A 705 3.88 -31.96 10.32
N VAL A 706 4.33 -30.87 10.96
CA VAL A 706 3.96 -30.54 12.35
C VAL A 706 2.45 -30.32 12.48
N LEU A 707 1.85 -29.55 11.57
CA LEU A 707 0.40 -29.30 11.60
C LEU A 707 -0.42 -30.57 11.40
N VAL A 708 0.00 -31.46 10.50
CA VAL A 708 -0.64 -32.76 10.28
C VAL A 708 -0.55 -33.65 11.52
N LEU A 709 0.63 -33.72 12.18
CA LEU A 709 0.82 -34.48 13.41
C LEU A 709 -0.02 -33.93 14.57
N LEU A 710 -0.12 -32.60 14.70
CA LEU A 710 -0.98 -31.96 15.70
C LEU A 710 -2.46 -32.26 15.43
N ALA A 711 -2.89 -32.26 14.17
CA ALA A 711 -4.27 -32.55 13.79
C ALA A 711 -4.64 -34.04 13.97
N SER A 712 -3.69 -34.96 13.78
CA SER A 712 -3.94 -36.41 13.90
C SER A 712 -3.93 -36.92 15.34
N THR A 713 -3.25 -36.24 16.27
CA THR A 713 -3.12 -36.68 17.67
C THR A 713 -4.47 -36.80 18.43
N PRO A 714 -5.40 -35.84 18.38
CA PRO A 714 -6.71 -35.96 19.01
C PRO A 714 -7.56 -37.08 18.38
N ILE A 715 -7.44 -37.28 17.07
CA ILE A 715 -8.14 -38.33 16.34
C ILE A 715 -7.64 -39.70 16.80
N ALA A 716 -6.32 -39.90 16.83
CA ALA A 716 -5.70 -41.12 17.31
C ALA A 716 -6.08 -41.42 18.77
N PHE A 717 -6.07 -40.40 19.64
CA PHE A 717 -6.51 -40.54 21.04
C PHE A 717 -8.00 -40.92 21.14
N SER A 718 -8.86 -40.30 20.34
CA SER A 718 -10.30 -40.61 20.33
C SER A 718 -10.59 -42.02 19.83
N VAL A 719 -9.88 -42.48 18.79
CA VAL A 719 -9.95 -43.85 18.28
C VAL A 719 -9.44 -44.85 19.32
N TYR A 720 -8.31 -44.56 19.98
CA TYR A 720 -7.78 -45.41 21.06
C TYR A 720 -8.74 -45.50 22.24
N ALA A 721 -9.31 -44.37 22.67
CA ALA A 721 -10.31 -44.32 23.74
C ALA A 721 -11.60 -45.10 23.37
N TYR A 722 -12.05 -44.98 22.11
CA TYR A 722 -13.20 -45.72 21.61
C TYR A 722 -12.94 -47.24 21.58
N LEU A 723 -11.78 -47.68 21.08
CA LEU A 723 -11.41 -49.09 21.02
C LEU A 723 -11.25 -49.71 22.42
N THR A 724 -10.67 -48.97 23.39
CA THR A 724 -10.52 -49.43 24.77
C THR A 724 -11.83 -49.48 25.55
N LEU A 725 -12.76 -48.53 25.33
CA LEU A 725 -14.11 -48.57 25.90
C LEU A 725 -14.96 -49.71 25.31
N ARG A 726 -14.75 -50.06 24.03
CA ARG A 726 -15.44 -51.17 23.39
C ARG A 726 -14.91 -52.54 23.84
N SER A 727 -13.59 -52.69 24.02
CA SER A 727 -13.01 -53.94 24.55
C SER A 727 -13.40 -54.20 26.00
N GLY A 728 -13.58 -53.15 26.82
CA GLY A 728 -14.07 -53.27 28.20
C GLY A 728 -15.56 -53.64 28.33
N ARG A 729 -16.40 -53.39 27.32
CA ARG A 729 -17.81 -53.85 27.29
C ARG A 729 -17.98 -55.28 26.79
N GLY A 730 -17.00 -55.84 26.07
CA GLY A 730 -17.04 -57.21 25.57
C GLY A 730 -16.61 -58.29 26.58
N SER A 731 -16.17 -57.90 27.77
CA SER A 731 -15.66 -58.80 28.82
C SER A 731 -16.59 -58.90 30.05
N SER A 732 -17.84 -58.43 29.93
CA SER A 732 -18.88 -58.51 30.96
C SER A 732 -20.19 -59.12 30.44
N LEU A 733 -20.09 -60.04 29.48
CA LEU A 733 -21.17 -60.95 29.07
C LEU A 733 -20.79 -62.39 29.40
#